data_AF-A0A222FNP7-F1
#
_entry.id   AF-A0A222FNP7-F1
#
_cell.length_a   1.000
_cell.length_b   1.000
_cell.length_c   1.000
_cell.angle_alpha   90.00
_cell.angle_beta   90.00
_cell.angle_gamma   90.00
#
_symmetry.space_group_name_H-M   'P 1'
#
loop_
_entity.id
_entity.type
_entity.pdbx_description
1 polymer ?
#
loop_
_entity_poly.entity_id
_entity_poly.type
_entity_poly.pdbx_seq_one_letter_code
_entity_poly.pdbx_strand_id
1 'polypeptide(L)'
;MKTVHRLIALLVSVLSWLCITGFAHRETSVLEYTAIDSELTVEAAVPTPMELEADQDVESDQPELDIYWTVGGMRLGLLFDEDDLTEEERALNPVRTWVFSVPGRVCGAHSPSDTCQDLPSDTPYSLDSAATPEIDNFKVYWEPLNWDLDLSVDVEVTYDFRNRVVEIPMDGNVFTVDFPERKEQFRIANRVIGPAADGEEPLQGSDVAMLEQMLWQLGVSPQNNNPGSEGARIDSVRYVRNGTNVMTTSCVEEQPQQRDVFLSYTSNGSCTATELMVKRFNARNLENGTLVTPAEVSTARGNVNAETLDFLQRDWESYMTAYQETNGVTPFERDSAGMDGWITEAAQIWQEGIGDRVPATLTDDRYNEILVIAGLTNGSRTRANLLRTWLSHESRFHWGGNDSGYQITAHRMNEGGADENGSLSFSQLLYHYRYGPNPCAAHGEAGFNLYHPRDNLKTMVVHTAADNRSDASSQVCEGGLHRAFVRNALASRYNQANPGENMADLRGFKHGNGAITTVAVNTHEDDYEKLAKAIGIYNSNGTRARPIFTSRSWVGRLRFMEYDENSSANDATTCHSCKYSIEIRNEAETFAGHLRDYIWLGGTATTDINIDADPEIEIRAGEEWCFVYGESEWITHETVLDEGTGQQRRKIFSDFMEDAEDNNLLKTVCG
;
A
#
# COMPACT_ATOMS: atom_id res chain seq x y z
N MET A 1 39.07 -43.66 49.37
CA MET A 1 39.41 -43.20 48.02
C MET A 1 39.04 -44.29 47.02
N LYS A 2 38.11 -43.98 46.12
CA LYS A 2 37.63 -44.76 44.94
C LYS A 2 36.83 -46.03 45.30
N THR A 3 35.62 -46.26 44.83
CA THR A 3 34.95 -45.86 43.56
C THR A 3 33.44 -46.16 43.76
N VAL A 4 32.43 -45.30 43.59
CA VAL A 4 31.99 -44.44 42.46
C VAL A 4 31.34 -45.21 41.30
N HIS A 5 30.07 -44.83 41.00
CA HIS A 5 29.18 -45.16 39.85
C HIS A 5 28.45 -46.52 39.89
N ARG A 6 27.15 -46.69 39.57
CA ARG A 6 26.12 -45.91 38.84
C ARG A 6 24.75 -46.56 39.19
N LEU A 7 23.75 -45.79 39.64
CA LEU A 7 22.61 -45.25 38.86
C LEU A 7 21.36 -46.15 38.81
N ILE A 8 20.31 -45.68 39.52
CA ILE A 8 18.89 -45.60 39.11
C ILE A 8 18.16 -46.90 38.76
N ALA A 9 17.22 -47.25 39.64
CA ALA A 9 15.84 -47.55 39.24
C ALA A 9 14.90 -47.37 40.45
N LEU A 10 13.95 -46.44 40.32
CA LEU A 10 12.54 -46.43 40.79
C LEU A 10 12.17 -47.03 42.17
N LEU A 11 11.17 -46.58 42.93
CA LEU A 11 10.24 -45.44 43.01
C LEU A 11 9.32 -45.83 44.21
N VAL A 12 8.50 -44.91 44.73
CA VAL A 12 7.31 -45.16 45.59
C VAL A 12 7.51 -45.07 47.13
N SER A 13 7.45 -43.82 47.62
CA SER A 13 6.41 -43.25 48.51
C SER A 13 6.16 -43.72 49.95
N VAL A 14 5.89 -42.71 50.79
CA VAL A 14 5.13 -42.69 52.06
C VAL A 14 5.86 -43.16 53.32
N LEU A 15 6.31 -42.21 54.14
CA LEU A 15 5.91 -42.18 55.55
C LEU A 15 6.16 -40.81 56.19
N SER A 16 5.04 -40.20 56.50
CA SER A 16 4.79 -38.95 57.20
C SER A 16 5.15 -39.02 58.69
N TRP A 17 5.27 -37.82 59.27
CA TRP A 17 4.69 -37.41 60.57
C TRP A 17 5.48 -37.57 61.90
N LEU A 18 5.79 -36.39 62.49
CA LEU A 18 5.67 -35.93 63.90
C LEU A 18 6.46 -36.66 65.01
N CYS A 19 7.10 -36.03 66.02
CA CYS A 19 6.71 -34.88 66.84
C CYS A 19 7.86 -34.47 67.82
N ILE A 20 8.01 -33.15 68.05
CA ILE A 20 8.22 -32.42 69.36
C ILE A 20 9.58 -32.61 70.10
N THR A 21 10.37 -31.58 70.44
CA THR A 21 10.21 -30.44 71.40
C THR A 21 11.15 -29.29 70.98
N GLY A 22 10.86 -27.98 70.99
CA GLY A 22 10.28 -27.11 72.03
C GLY A 22 11.38 -26.25 72.71
N PHE A 23 11.47 -24.94 72.40
CA PHE A 23 11.69 -23.81 73.34
C PHE A 23 11.96 -22.46 72.62
N ALA A 24 11.03 -21.53 72.84
CA ALA A 24 11.06 -20.07 72.80
C ALA A 24 12.38 -19.32 72.45
N HIS A 25 12.37 -18.60 71.32
CA HIS A 25 12.76 -17.19 71.33
C HIS A 25 11.74 -16.37 70.54
N ARG A 26 11.32 -15.27 71.18
CA ARG A 26 10.25 -14.38 70.77
C ARG A 26 10.91 -13.26 69.97
N GLU A 27 11.10 -13.46 68.69
CA GLU A 27 11.30 -12.37 67.74
C GLU A 27 9.97 -12.15 67.03
N THR A 28 9.38 -10.98 67.24
CA THR A 28 8.42 -10.41 66.29
C THR A 28 9.18 -10.16 65.00
N SER A 29 9.34 -11.21 64.19
CA SER A 29 9.69 -11.06 62.78
C SER A 29 8.48 -10.41 62.11
N VAL A 30 8.50 -9.08 62.02
CA VAL A 30 7.85 -8.41 60.92
C VAL A 30 8.50 -9.03 59.68
N LEU A 31 7.73 -9.85 58.95
CA LEU A 31 8.12 -10.24 57.60
C LEU A 31 8.18 -8.92 56.82
N GLU A 32 9.37 -8.35 56.70
CA GLU A 32 9.67 -7.40 55.64
C GLU A 32 9.47 -8.18 54.35
N TYR A 33 8.28 -8.03 53.76
CA TYR A 33 8.09 -8.29 52.35
C TYR A 33 8.97 -7.28 51.63
N THR A 34 10.16 -7.73 51.19
CA THR A 34 10.87 -7.07 50.11
C THR A 34 9.89 -7.01 48.95
N ALA A 35 9.51 -5.78 48.57
CA ALA A 35 8.75 -5.53 47.36
C ALA A 35 9.41 -6.30 46.23
N ILE A 36 8.68 -7.26 45.67
CA ILE A 36 9.04 -7.88 44.41
C ILE A 36 8.81 -6.76 43.40
N ASP A 37 9.88 -6.29 42.75
CA ASP A 37 9.79 -5.39 41.60
C ASP A 37 8.75 -5.98 40.65
N SER A 38 7.64 -5.29 40.46
CA SER A 38 6.65 -5.66 39.44
C SER A 38 7.17 -5.26 38.09
N GLU A 39 7.15 -6.18 37.14
CA GLU A 39 7.34 -5.89 35.73
C GLU A 39 5.98 -5.50 35.12
N LEU A 40 5.66 -4.21 35.19
CA LEU A 40 4.63 -3.63 34.33
C LEU A 40 5.14 -3.69 32.87
N THR A 41 4.38 -4.36 32.01
CA THR A 41 4.64 -4.39 30.57
C THR A 41 3.81 -3.32 29.86
N VAL A 42 4.47 -2.50 29.03
CA VAL A 42 3.80 -1.53 28.16
C VAL A 42 3.95 -2.00 26.71
N GLU A 43 2.86 -2.09 25.97
CA GLU A 43 2.86 -2.55 24.57
C GLU A 43 2.26 -1.49 23.64
N ALA A 44 2.90 -1.20 22.50
CA ALA A 44 2.36 -0.33 21.46
C ALA A 44 1.41 -1.05 20.50
N ALA A 45 0.37 -0.33 20.07
CA ALA A 45 -0.67 -0.84 19.18
C ALA A 45 -0.34 -0.86 17.69
N VAL A 46 0.60 -1.75 17.34
CA VAL A 46 0.95 -2.06 15.95
C VAL A 46 0.47 -3.48 15.57
N PRO A 47 0.43 -3.85 14.28
CA PRO A 47 -0.06 -5.16 13.82
C PRO A 47 0.53 -6.39 14.52
N THR A 48 1.75 -6.26 15.04
CA THR A 48 2.36 -7.22 15.96
C THR A 48 2.70 -6.43 17.21
N PRO A 49 1.96 -6.58 18.33
CA PRO A 49 2.20 -5.81 19.54
C PRO A 49 3.69 -5.78 19.89
N MET A 50 4.18 -4.58 20.19
CA MET A 50 5.58 -4.31 20.46
C MET A 50 5.71 -3.85 21.90
N GLU A 51 6.45 -4.61 22.70
CA GLU A 51 6.81 -4.21 24.06
C GLU A 51 7.72 -2.99 24.04
N LEU A 52 7.44 -2.04 24.92
CA LEU A 52 8.22 -0.83 25.12
C LEU A 52 9.18 -1.05 26.28
N GLU A 53 10.45 -0.74 26.05
CA GLU A 53 11.48 -0.80 27.06
C GLU A 53 11.48 0.52 27.84
N ALA A 54 11.61 0.41 29.16
CA ALA A 54 11.70 1.57 30.05
C ALA A 54 13.12 2.14 30.04
N ASP A 55 13.23 3.45 29.84
CA ASP A 55 14.43 4.22 30.16
C ASP A 55 14.30 4.81 31.57
N GLN A 56 15.41 4.89 32.32
CA GLN A 56 15.40 5.53 33.63
C GLN A 56 15.52 7.05 33.52
N ASP A 57 14.65 7.78 34.22
CA ASP A 57 14.79 9.25 34.38
C ASP A 57 15.99 9.56 35.31
N VAL A 58 17.08 10.09 34.75
CA VAL A 58 18.29 10.45 35.50
C VAL A 58 18.28 11.92 35.96
N GLU A 59 17.26 12.71 35.61
CA GLU A 59 17.20 14.15 35.96
C GLU A 59 16.55 14.45 37.34
N SER A 60 17.40 14.43 38.38
CA SER A 60 17.35 15.23 39.64
C SER A 60 16.27 14.95 40.71
N ASP A 61 16.72 14.87 41.97
CA ASP A 61 16.07 15.02 43.30
C ASP A 61 14.67 14.38 43.56
N GLN A 62 14.06 13.71 42.59
CA GLN A 62 12.81 12.94 42.68
C GLN A 62 13.12 11.43 42.68
N PRO A 63 12.20 10.56 43.14
CA PRO A 63 12.36 9.11 42.95
C PRO A 63 12.53 8.79 41.46
N GLU A 64 13.45 7.87 41.15
CA GLU A 64 13.69 7.35 39.79
C GLU A 64 12.36 6.80 39.24
N LEU A 65 11.87 7.38 38.15
CA LEU A 65 10.66 6.93 37.45
C LEU A 65 11.06 6.30 36.12
N ASP A 66 10.42 5.19 35.79
CA ASP A 66 10.54 4.56 34.47
C ASP A 66 9.82 5.42 33.42
N ILE A 67 10.49 5.69 32.31
CA ILE A 67 9.96 6.42 31.16
C ILE A 67 9.83 5.47 29.98
N TYR A 68 8.61 5.34 29.46
CA TYR A 68 8.31 4.63 28.22
C TYR A 68 8.14 5.64 27.08
N TRP A 69 9.08 5.62 26.14
CA TRP A 69 9.01 6.47 24.94
C TRP A 69 8.04 5.90 23.90
N THR A 70 7.18 6.75 23.36
CA THR A 70 6.23 6.39 22.31
C THR A 70 6.33 7.32 21.09
N VAL A 71 5.54 7.03 20.04
CA VAL A 71 5.43 7.86 18.84
C VAL A 71 4.04 8.48 18.78
N GLY A 72 3.94 9.76 19.15
CA GLY A 72 2.69 10.52 19.06
C GLY A 72 1.65 10.03 20.06
N GLY A 73 0.41 9.83 19.59
CA GLY A 73 -0.71 9.37 20.39
C GLY A 73 -1.12 7.93 20.11
N MET A 74 -0.15 7.07 19.79
CA MET A 74 -0.37 5.63 19.63
C MET A 74 -1.11 5.06 20.84
N ARG A 75 -2.08 4.17 20.60
CA ARG A 75 -2.70 3.39 21.66
C ARG A 75 -1.69 2.43 22.29
N LEU A 76 -1.69 2.38 23.61
CA LEU A 76 -0.83 1.52 24.41
C LEU A 76 -1.68 0.52 25.20
N GLY A 77 -1.24 -0.73 25.24
CA GLY A 77 -1.69 -1.73 26.19
C GLY A 77 -0.81 -1.66 27.43
N LEU A 78 -1.38 -1.33 28.57
CA LEU A 78 -0.71 -1.37 29.86
C LEU A 78 -1.12 -2.68 30.52
N LEU A 79 -0.15 -3.58 30.63
CA LEU A 79 -0.32 -4.93 31.14
C LEU A 79 0.47 -5.07 32.44
N PHE A 80 -0.20 -5.54 33.47
CA PHE A 80 0.45 -5.95 34.70
C PHE A 80 0.62 -7.47 34.69
N ASP A 81 1.82 -8.00 34.98
CA ASP A 81 2.02 -9.44 35.01
C ASP A 81 1.32 -10.06 36.24
N GLU A 82 0.50 -11.09 36.03
CA GLU A 82 -0.11 -11.85 37.12
C GLU A 82 0.93 -12.54 38.01
N ASP A 83 2.10 -12.87 37.44
CA ASP A 83 3.15 -13.58 38.13
C ASP A 83 3.92 -12.70 39.14
N ASP A 84 3.77 -11.38 39.05
CA ASP A 84 4.31 -10.44 40.04
C ASP A 84 3.50 -10.41 41.35
N LEU A 85 2.31 -11.01 41.34
CA LEU A 85 1.51 -11.20 42.54
C LEU A 85 1.86 -12.53 43.19
N THR A 86 2.03 -12.46 44.51
CA THR A 86 2.05 -13.66 45.35
C THR A 86 0.75 -14.45 45.20
N GLU A 87 0.79 -15.74 45.52
CA GLU A 87 -0.40 -16.60 45.46
C GLU A 87 -1.54 -16.05 46.34
N GLU A 88 -1.19 -15.45 47.47
CA GLU A 88 -2.11 -14.79 48.39
C GLU A 88 -2.71 -13.49 47.82
N GLU A 89 -1.90 -12.65 47.17
CA GLU A 89 -2.36 -11.42 46.52
C GLU A 89 -3.29 -11.71 45.33
N ARG A 90 -2.99 -12.74 44.53
CA ARG A 90 -3.90 -13.21 43.46
C ARG A 90 -5.23 -13.67 44.03
N ALA A 91 -5.21 -14.39 45.15
CA ALA A 91 -6.43 -14.87 45.80
C ALA A 91 -7.34 -13.73 46.30
N LEU A 92 -6.80 -12.53 46.52
CA LEU A 92 -7.54 -11.33 46.94
C LEU A 92 -8.22 -10.58 45.79
N ASN A 93 -7.96 -10.94 44.54
CA ASN A 93 -8.55 -10.33 43.34
C ASN A 93 -8.52 -8.79 43.39
N PRO A 94 -7.32 -8.16 43.39
CA PRO A 94 -7.16 -6.73 43.63
C PRO A 94 -7.90 -5.89 42.58
N VAL A 95 -8.50 -4.79 43.04
CA VAL A 95 -8.98 -3.72 42.14
C VAL A 95 -7.81 -2.89 41.71
N ARG A 96 -7.75 -2.63 40.42
CA ARG A 96 -6.81 -1.67 39.86
C ARG A 96 -7.52 -0.38 39.55
N THR A 97 -6.87 0.69 39.95
CA THR A 97 -7.32 2.05 39.68
C THR A 97 -6.20 2.77 38.98
N TRP A 98 -6.44 3.16 37.74
CA TRP A 98 -5.51 3.89 36.89
C TRP A 98 -5.81 5.37 36.95
N VAL A 99 -4.77 6.18 37.03
CA VAL A 99 -4.86 7.65 36.99
C VAL A 99 -3.82 8.15 35.99
N PHE A 100 -4.27 8.99 35.06
CA PHE A 100 -3.44 9.60 34.03
C PHE A 100 -3.43 11.11 34.24
N SER A 101 -2.25 11.72 34.28
CA SER A 101 -2.09 13.17 34.48
C SER A 101 -2.56 14.02 33.29
N VAL A 102 -2.82 13.41 32.12
CA VAL A 102 -3.36 14.09 30.93
C VAL A 102 -4.68 13.46 30.50
N PRO A 103 -5.57 14.21 29.82
CA PRO A 103 -6.79 13.63 29.29
C PRO A 103 -6.48 12.66 28.15
N GLY A 104 -7.22 11.56 28.12
CA GLY A 104 -7.06 10.52 27.11
C GLY A 104 -8.36 9.74 26.90
N ARG A 105 -8.23 8.56 26.32
CA ARG A 105 -9.30 7.60 26.16
C ARG A 105 -8.87 6.25 26.68
N VAL A 106 -9.78 5.59 27.38
CA VAL A 106 -9.61 4.18 27.74
C VAL A 106 -10.51 3.34 26.84
N CYS A 107 -9.93 2.30 26.25
CA CYS A 107 -10.60 1.47 25.27
C CYS A 107 -10.72 0.03 25.77
N GLY A 108 -11.80 -0.65 25.37
CA GLY A 108 -12.07 -2.03 25.77
C GLY A 108 -11.10 -3.05 25.16
N ALA A 109 -10.47 -2.71 24.04
CA ALA A 109 -9.47 -3.53 23.39
C ALA A 109 -8.46 -2.67 22.61
N HIS A 110 -7.50 -3.38 22.01
CA HIS A 110 -6.39 -2.84 21.24
C HIS A 110 -6.82 -2.14 19.94
N SER A 111 -8.09 -2.25 19.53
CA SER A 111 -8.54 -1.94 18.17
C SER A 111 -9.12 -0.52 18.06
N PRO A 112 -8.64 0.39 17.17
CA PRO A 112 -9.26 1.70 16.97
C PRO A 112 -10.75 1.72 16.69
N SER A 113 -11.34 0.61 16.24
CA SER A 113 -12.79 0.45 16.07
C SER A 113 -13.58 0.22 17.38
N ASP A 114 -12.90 0.04 18.51
CA ASP A 114 -13.54 -0.24 19.79
C ASP A 114 -14.21 0.99 20.41
N THR A 115 -15.23 0.73 21.23
CA THR A 115 -15.82 1.78 22.05
C THR A 115 -14.81 2.22 23.10
N CYS A 116 -14.29 3.42 22.92
CA CYS A 116 -13.47 4.10 23.90
C CYS A 116 -14.31 5.08 24.73
N GLN A 117 -13.89 5.27 25.97
CA GLN A 117 -14.46 6.27 26.87
C GLN A 117 -13.43 7.37 27.10
N ASP A 118 -13.83 8.62 26.87
CA ASP A 118 -13.01 9.77 27.23
C ASP A 118 -12.77 9.77 28.76
N LEU A 119 -11.51 9.92 29.14
CA LEU A 119 -11.05 9.98 30.51
C LEU A 119 -10.41 11.36 30.74
N PRO A 120 -11.02 12.24 31.55
CA PRO A 120 -10.37 13.50 31.92
C PRO A 120 -9.09 13.24 32.72
N SER A 121 -8.18 14.22 32.72
CA SER A 121 -6.96 14.14 33.54
C SER A 121 -7.30 13.92 35.01
N ASP A 122 -6.40 13.22 35.71
CA ASP A 122 -6.44 12.95 37.14
C ASP A 122 -7.74 12.26 37.61
N THR A 123 -8.48 11.64 36.69
CA THR A 123 -9.73 10.95 36.99
C THR A 123 -9.45 9.45 37.17
N PRO A 124 -9.76 8.88 38.34
CA PRO A 124 -9.57 7.44 38.57
C PRO A 124 -10.44 6.58 37.65
N TYR A 125 -9.83 5.60 37.00
CA TYR A 125 -10.49 4.59 36.17
C TYR A 125 -10.24 3.20 36.72
N SER A 126 -11.31 2.43 36.98
CA SER A 126 -11.23 1.05 37.48
C SER A 126 -12.06 0.11 36.62
N LEU A 127 -11.47 -1.02 36.24
CA LEU A 127 -12.19 -2.14 35.64
C LEU A 127 -12.91 -2.90 36.77
N ASP A 128 -14.22 -2.69 36.93
CA ASP A 128 -14.98 -3.42 37.94
C ASP A 128 -15.28 -4.83 37.41
N SER A 129 -14.66 -5.84 38.03
CA SER A 129 -14.58 -7.26 37.63
C SER A 129 -15.91 -8.03 37.57
N ALA A 130 -17.05 -7.35 37.65
CA ALA A 130 -18.37 -7.96 37.79
C ALA A 130 -19.15 -8.14 36.47
N ALA A 131 -18.69 -7.60 35.33
CA ALA A 131 -19.53 -7.50 34.12
C ALA A 131 -19.13 -8.37 32.93
N THR A 132 -17.89 -8.84 32.81
CA THR A 132 -17.44 -9.59 31.61
C THR A 132 -16.34 -10.60 31.97
N PRO A 133 -16.57 -11.91 31.84
CA PRO A 133 -15.58 -12.95 32.17
C PRO A 133 -14.43 -13.10 31.16
N GLU A 134 -14.34 -12.24 30.14
CA GLU A 134 -13.38 -12.35 29.02
C GLU A 134 -12.41 -11.16 28.91
N ILE A 135 -12.51 -10.14 29.76
CA ILE A 135 -11.49 -9.10 29.82
C ILE A 135 -10.46 -9.56 30.85
N ASP A 136 -9.23 -9.83 30.41
CA ASP A 136 -8.08 -9.99 31.30
C ASP A 136 -8.08 -8.80 32.24
N ASN A 137 -8.35 -9.03 33.53
CA ASN A 137 -8.41 -7.97 34.55
C ASN A 137 -7.06 -7.22 34.69
N PHE A 138 -6.03 -7.67 33.97
CA PHE A 138 -4.65 -7.26 33.97
C PHE A 138 -4.25 -6.29 32.88
N LYS A 139 -5.15 -5.96 31.95
CA LYS A 139 -4.83 -5.09 30.82
C LYS A 139 -5.78 -3.91 30.68
N VAL A 140 -5.23 -2.71 30.48
CA VAL A 140 -5.98 -1.51 30.07
C VAL A 140 -5.39 -0.98 28.77
N TYR A 141 -6.24 -0.54 27.84
CA TYR A 141 -5.79 0.14 26.63
C TYR A 141 -6.04 1.63 26.75
N TRP A 142 -5.00 2.43 26.57
CA TRP A 142 -5.08 3.88 26.71
C TRP A 142 -4.43 4.59 25.51
N GLU A 143 -5.02 5.69 25.08
CA GLU A 143 -4.46 6.61 24.08
C GLU A 143 -4.70 8.07 24.51
N PRO A 144 -3.76 9.01 24.26
CA PRO A 144 -4.02 10.42 24.50
C PRO A 144 -5.03 10.98 23.50
N LEU A 145 -5.66 12.11 23.83
CA LEU A 145 -6.62 12.75 22.91
C LEU A 145 -5.95 13.36 21.66
N ASN A 146 -4.69 13.75 21.75
CA ASN A 146 -3.94 14.41 20.69
C ASN A 146 -2.56 13.75 20.49
N TRP A 147 -2.02 13.85 19.28
CA TRP A 147 -0.65 13.44 18.96
C TRP A 147 0.31 14.61 19.16
N ASP A 148 0.74 14.82 20.41
CA ASP A 148 1.60 15.94 20.78
C ASP A 148 3.06 15.52 20.96
N LEU A 149 4.00 16.27 20.37
CA LEU A 149 5.45 16.00 20.52
C LEU A 149 5.96 16.14 21.95
N ASP A 150 5.31 16.99 22.75
CA ASP A 150 5.63 17.29 24.14
C ASP A 150 4.73 16.52 25.12
N LEU A 151 4.07 15.45 24.64
CA LEU A 151 3.33 14.53 25.49
C LEU A 151 4.23 14.01 26.61
N SER A 152 3.79 14.22 27.84
CA SER A 152 4.40 13.69 29.05
C SER A 152 3.29 13.35 30.02
N VAL A 153 3.14 12.07 30.35
CA VAL A 153 2.03 11.55 31.12
C VAL A 153 2.57 10.75 32.28
N ASP A 154 2.51 11.32 33.47
CA ASP A 154 2.64 10.57 34.70
C ASP A 154 1.40 9.68 34.86
N VAL A 155 1.64 8.38 35.03
CA VAL A 155 0.63 7.35 35.26
C VAL A 155 0.82 6.78 36.65
N GLU A 156 -0.26 6.72 37.43
CA GLU A 156 -0.29 5.99 38.70
C GLU A 156 -1.29 4.85 38.59
N VAL A 157 -0.84 3.64 38.95
CA VAL A 157 -1.74 2.50 39.16
C VAL A 157 -1.73 2.13 40.64
N THR A 158 -2.93 2.10 41.22
CA THR A 158 -3.15 1.68 42.61
C THR A 158 -3.83 0.32 42.64
N TYR A 159 -3.25 -0.61 43.40
CA TYR A 159 -3.79 -1.93 43.66
C TYR A 159 -4.44 -1.96 45.05
N ASP A 160 -5.76 -2.13 45.09
CA ASP A 160 -6.54 -2.29 46.33
C ASP A 160 -6.98 -3.75 46.48
N PHE A 161 -6.35 -4.45 47.40
CA PHE A 161 -6.68 -5.83 47.75
C PHE A 161 -7.98 -5.85 48.56
N ARG A 162 -9.11 -6.20 47.91
CA ARG A 162 -10.42 -6.29 48.57
C ARG A 162 -10.34 -7.37 49.67
N ASN A 163 -10.75 -7.03 50.89
CA ASN A 163 -10.51 -7.81 52.12
C ASN A 163 -9.04 -7.84 52.54
N ARG A 164 -8.53 -6.64 52.89
CA ARG A 164 -7.18 -6.39 53.44
C ARG A 164 -6.72 -7.37 54.51
N VAL A 165 -7.64 -8.05 55.20
CA VAL A 165 -7.37 -9.03 56.25
C VAL A 165 -7.65 -10.43 55.74
N VAL A 166 -6.60 -11.21 55.51
CA VAL A 166 -6.70 -12.67 55.36
C VAL A 166 -6.40 -13.32 56.70
N GLU A 167 -7.31 -14.19 57.16
CA GLU A 167 -7.11 -15.04 58.32
C GLU A 167 -6.38 -16.32 57.89
N ILE A 168 -5.08 -16.41 58.17
CA ILE A 168 -4.28 -17.60 57.87
C ILE A 168 -4.24 -18.50 59.12
N PRO A 169 -4.86 -19.69 59.09
CA PRO A 169 -4.74 -20.64 60.19
C PRO A 169 -3.38 -21.33 60.15
N MET A 170 -2.54 -21.08 61.16
CA MET A 170 -1.28 -21.81 61.38
C MET A 170 -1.22 -22.35 62.81
N ASP A 171 -1.02 -23.67 62.95
CA ASP A 171 -0.86 -24.36 64.24
C ASP A 171 -1.94 -24.05 65.29
N GLY A 172 -3.20 -23.93 64.85
CA GLY A 172 -4.34 -23.67 65.74
C GLY A 172 -4.49 -22.21 66.18
N ASN A 173 -3.68 -21.29 65.64
CA ASN A 173 -3.84 -19.85 65.77
C ASN A 173 -4.27 -19.23 64.44
N VAL A 174 -5.04 -18.14 64.50
CA VAL A 174 -5.44 -17.33 63.35
C VAL A 174 -4.53 -16.11 63.30
N PHE A 175 -3.83 -15.92 62.19
CA PHE A 175 -3.02 -14.73 61.93
C PHE A 175 -3.75 -13.83 60.94
N THR A 176 -3.85 -12.54 61.28
CA THR A 176 -4.37 -11.49 60.40
C THR A 176 -3.19 -10.91 59.63
N VAL A 177 -3.17 -11.08 58.31
CA VAL A 177 -2.23 -10.39 57.43
C VAL A 177 -2.96 -9.22 56.80
N ASP A 178 -2.44 -8.01 56.98
CA ASP A 178 -2.91 -6.77 56.36
C ASP A 178 -2.11 -6.53 55.07
N PHE A 179 -2.79 -6.53 53.91
CA PHE A 179 -2.16 -6.25 52.62
C PHE A 179 -2.30 -4.74 52.31
N PRO A 180 -1.22 -3.95 52.42
CA PRO A 180 -1.27 -2.52 52.12
C PRO A 180 -1.54 -2.27 50.64
N GLU A 181 -2.08 -1.09 50.31
CA GLU A 181 -2.18 -0.64 48.93
C GLU A 181 -0.79 -0.61 48.30
N ARG A 182 -0.67 -1.21 47.11
CA ARG A 182 0.51 -1.10 46.26
C ARG A 182 0.28 0.02 45.25
N LYS A 183 1.33 0.79 44.97
CA LYS A 183 1.31 1.85 43.96
C LYS A 183 2.51 1.71 43.07
N GLU A 184 2.28 1.82 41.77
CA GLU A 184 3.33 1.95 40.76
C GLU A 184 3.12 3.26 40.01
N GLN A 185 4.24 3.92 39.72
CA GLN A 185 4.29 5.18 39.01
C GLN A 185 5.32 5.08 37.90
N PHE A 186 4.93 5.53 36.71
CA PHE A 186 5.80 5.58 35.55
C PHE A 186 5.34 6.72 34.65
N ARG A 187 6.14 7.04 33.64
CA ARG A 187 5.86 8.10 32.68
C ARG A 187 5.78 7.54 31.26
N ILE A 188 4.81 8.01 30.51
CA ILE A 188 4.75 7.84 29.05
C ILE A 188 5.11 9.18 28.42
N ALA A 189 6.07 9.20 27.51
CA ALA A 189 6.54 10.46 26.92
C ALA A 189 6.83 10.36 25.42
N ASN A 190 6.76 11.51 24.75
CA ASN A 190 7.24 11.70 23.38
C ASN A 190 8.52 12.56 23.38
N ARG A 191 9.37 12.33 22.38
CA ARG A 191 10.54 13.15 22.08
C ARG A 191 10.69 13.35 20.59
N VAL A 192 11.52 14.32 20.19
CA VAL A 192 11.89 14.50 18.79
C VAL A 192 12.77 13.33 18.35
N ILE A 193 12.26 12.53 17.40
CA ILE A 193 13.01 11.42 16.80
C ILE A 193 13.70 11.93 15.53
N GLY A 194 15.02 11.81 15.45
CA GLY A 194 15.78 12.34 14.31
C GLY A 194 17.27 12.03 14.39
N PRO A 195 18.05 12.49 13.39
CA PRO A 195 19.49 12.30 13.39
C PRO A 195 20.12 13.01 14.59
N ALA A 196 21.12 12.36 15.19
CA ALA A 196 21.91 12.93 16.26
C ALA A 196 22.71 14.16 15.76
N ALA A 197 23.07 15.06 16.67
CA ALA A 197 23.96 16.16 16.30
C ALA A 197 25.36 15.63 15.95
N ASP A 198 26.14 16.42 15.20
CA ASP A 198 27.47 16.03 14.77
C ASP A 198 28.35 15.60 15.97
N GLY A 199 28.73 14.32 16.00
CA GLY A 199 29.60 13.74 17.03
C GLY A 199 28.86 13.19 18.26
N GLU A 200 27.53 13.19 18.26
CA GLU A 200 26.71 12.50 19.26
C GLU A 200 26.36 11.07 18.82
N GLU A 201 26.07 10.21 19.79
CA GLU A 201 25.59 8.85 19.51
C GLU A 201 24.18 8.90 18.90
N PRO A 202 23.84 7.99 17.97
CA PRO A 202 22.50 7.89 17.42
C PRO A 202 21.44 7.73 18.51
N LEU A 203 20.26 8.32 18.31
CA LEU A 203 19.10 8.11 19.19
C LEU A 203 18.70 6.63 19.17
N GLN A 204 18.38 6.07 20.34
CA GLN A 204 17.96 4.67 20.48
C GLN A 204 16.73 4.55 21.38
N GLY A 205 15.87 3.56 21.12
CA GLY A 205 14.73 3.22 21.98
C GLY A 205 13.56 2.57 21.22
N SER A 206 12.57 2.11 21.99
CA SER A 206 11.36 1.49 21.45
C SER A 206 10.52 2.44 20.58
N ASP A 207 10.59 3.74 20.82
CA ASP A 207 9.97 4.77 19.98
C ASP A 207 10.54 4.78 18.55
N VAL A 208 11.85 4.57 18.40
CA VAL A 208 12.50 4.45 17.09
C VAL A 208 12.08 3.15 16.39
N ALA A 209 12.04 2.03 17.10
CA ALA A 209 11.58 0.74 16.56
C ALA A 209 10.11 0.82 16.11
N MET A 210 9.28 1.51 16.90
CA MET A 210 7.88 1.77 16.60
C MET A 210 7.73 2.62 15.33
N LEU A 211 8.50 3.70 15.21
CA LEU A 211 8.51 4.56 14.03
C LEU A 211 8.90 3.78 12.76
N GLU A 212 9.96 2.96 12.82
CA GLU A 212 10.36 2.09 11.71
C GLU A 212 9.21 1.18 11.28
N GLN A 213 8.62 0.49 12.25
CA GLN A 213 7.53 -0.45 12.00
C GLN A 213 6.31 0.26 11.39
N MET A 214 5.94 1.44 11.90
CA MET A 214 4.82 2.22 11.35
C MET A 214 5.08 2.60 9.89
N LEU A 215 6.20 3.28 9.63
CA LEU A 215 6.57 3.72 8.28
C LEU A 215 6.66 2.53 7.32
N TRP A 216 7.24 1.43 7.77
CA TRP A 216 7.33 0.19 7.03
C TRP A 216 5.98 -0.38 6.64
N GLN A 217 5.05 -0.45 7.59
CA GLN A 217 3.71 -0.96 7.34
C GLN A 217 2.92 -0.06 6.38
N LEU A 218 3.13 1.26 6.48
CA LEU A 218 2.60 2.25 5.54
C LEU A 218 3.21 2.17 4.14
N GLY A 219 4.11 1.21 3.87
CA GLY A 219 4.77 0.99 2.59
C GLY A 219 6.10 1.71 2.45
N VAL A 220 6.41 2.69 3.31
CA VAL A 220 7.64 3.47 3.22
C VAL A 220 8.84 2.56 3.49
N SER A 221 9.77 2.57 2.56
CA SER A 221 10.97 1.75 2.61
C SER A 221 12.21 2.64 2.67
N PRO A 222 13.29 2.22 3.32
CA PRO A 222 14.60 2.85 3.25
C PRO A 222 15.44 2.43 2.03
N GLN A 223 14.95 1.56 1.13
CA GLN A 223 15.70 1.06 -0.03
C GLN A 223 16.10 2.19 -1.01
N ASN A 224 17.37 2.26 -1.40
CA ASN A 224 17.83 3.20 -2.44
C ASN A 224 17.45 2.67 -3.84
N ASN A 225 16.67 3.45 -4.58
CA ASN A 225 15.97 3.05 -5.83
C ASN A 225 14.89 1.98 -5.59
N ASN A 226 13.77 2.07 -6.31
CA ASN A 226 12.62 1.17 -6.13
C ASN A 226 12.07 1.08 -4.70
N PRO A 227 11.84 2.22 -4.01
CA PRO A 227 11.48 2.24 -2.60
C PRO A 227 10.26 1.36 -2.30
N GLY A 228 9.19 1.50 -3.06
CA GLY A 228 7.96 0.75 -2.82
C GLY A 228 8.06 -0.74 -3.15
N SER A 229 8.52 -1.08 -4.35
CA SER A 229 8.36 -2.43 -4.93
C SER A 229 9.30 -3.48 -4.33
N GLU A 230 10.51 -3.08 -3.92
CA GLU A 230 11.45 -4.01 -3.31
C GLU A 230 11.17 -4.17 -1.81
N GLY A 231 10.79 -3.05 -1.16
CA GLY A 231 10.46 -2.98 0.25
C GLY A 231 11.49 -3.72 1.09
N ALA A 232 12.66 -3.12 1.33
CA ALA A 232 13.70 -3.66 2.21
C ALA A 232 13.68 -2.95 3.56
N ARG A 233 13.76 -3.68 4.68
CA ARG A 233 13.79 -3.04 6.01
C ARG A 233 15.15 -2.38 6.25
N ILE A 234 15.23 -1.58 7.30
CA ILE A 234 16.50 -1.03 7.80
C ILE A 234 17.54 -2.15 7.96
N ASP A 235 18.79 -1.84 7.64
CA ASP A 235 19.94 -2.77 7.58
C ASP A 235 19.78 -3.95 6.63
N SER A 236 18.83 -3.90 5.70
CA SER A 236 18.73 -4.87 4.62
C SER A 236 18.64 -4.17 3.28
N VAL A 237 19.25 -4.79 2.27
CA VAL A 237 19.06 -4.42 0.86
C VAL A 237 18.43 -5.60 0.15
N ARG A 238 17.42 -5.28 -0.66
CA ARG A 238 16.79 -6.22 -1.57
C ARG A 238 17.20 -5.88 -3.00
N TYR A 239 17.42 -6.89 -3.83
CA TYR A 239 17.72 -6.69 -5.25
C TYR A 239 17.51 -7.98 -6.04
N VAL A 240 17.29 -7.83 -7.34
CA VAL A 240 17.23 -8.96 -8.28
C VAL A 240 18.56 -9.08 -9.01
N ARG A 241 19.29 -10.18 -8.81
CA ARG A 241 20.51 -10.50 -9.57
C ARG A 241 20.15 -11.34 -10.80
N ASN A 242 20.62 -10.92 -11.97
CA ASN A 242 20.42 -11.62 -13.25
C ASN A 242 18.94 -11.87 -13.62
N GLY A 243 18.03 -10.98 -13.20
CA GLY A 243 16.61 -11.01 -13.56
C GLY A 243 15.76 -12.09 -12.88
N THR A 244 16.35 -13.03 -12.13
CA THR A 244 15.60 -14.14 -11.51
C THR A 244 15.98 -14.43 -10.07
N ASN A 245 17.17 -14.05 -9.60
CA ASN A 245 17.60 -14.34 -8.24
C ASN A 245 17.27 -13.17 -7.32
N VAL A 246 16.18 -13.32 -6.58
CA VAL A 246 15.78 -12.42 -5.51
C VAL A 246 16.72 -12.59 -4.31
N MET A 247 17.42 -11.53 -3.93
CA MET A 247 18.36 -11.54 -2.81
C MET A 247 17.89 -10.57 -1.73
N THR A 248 18.02 -10.97 -0.47
CA THR A 248 18.01 -10.08 0.69
C THR A 248 19.35 -10.24 1.39
N THR A 249 20.12 -9.16 1.50
CA THR A 249 21.40 -9.17 2.21
C THR A 249 21.35 -8.17 3.35
N SER A 250 21.82 -8.60 4.52
CA SER A 250 22.10 -7.67 5.61
C SER A 250 23.20 -6.70 5.16
N CYS A 251 23.05 -5.44 5.53
CA CYS A 251 24.02 -4.37 5.33
C CYS A 251 25.24 -4.51 6.26
N VAL A 252 25.08 -5.28 7.33
CA VAL A 252 26.08 -5.66 8.32
C VAL A 252 26.24 -7.18 8.34
N GLU A 253 27.43 -7.70 8.62
CA GLU A 253 27.69 -9.16 8.60
C GLU A 253 26.91 -9.92 9.70
N GLU A 254 26.31 -9.20 10.65
CA GLU A 254 25.42 -9.71 11.68
C GLU A 254 23.94 -9.43 11.31
N GLN A 255 23.01 -10.19 11.89
CA GLN A 255 21.58 -10.10 11.55
C GLN A 255 21.04 -8.66 11.74
N PRO A 256 20.00 -8.24 10.99
CA PRO A 256 19.40 -6.91 11.13
C PRO A 256 18.77 -6.76 12.53
N GLN A 257 19.52 -6.16 13.46
CA GLN A 257 19.19 -6.06 14.88
C GLN A 257 19.06 -4.62 15.41
N GLN A 258 19.28 -3.57 14.61
CA GLN A 258 19.29 -2.17 15.08
C GLN A 258 18.02 -1.39 14.70
N ARG A 259 16.82 -1.97 14.84
CA ARG A 259 15.57 -1.28 14.48
C ARG A 259 15.17 -0.20 15.48
N ASP A 260 15.67 -0.34 16.70
CA ASP A 260 15.61 0.59 17.81
C ASP A 260 16.63 1.73 17.70
N VAL A 261 17.48 1.77 16.66
CA VAL A 261 18.50 2.82 16.46
C VAL A 261 18.13 3.74 15.29
N PHE A 262 18.19 5.06 15.50
CA PHE A 262 17.90 6.03 14.46
C PHE A 262 19.12 6.24 13.56
N LEU A 263 19.20 5.45 12.49
CA LEU A 263 20.31 5.53 11.54
C LEU A 263 20.19 6.76 10.65
N SER A 264 21.25 7.57 10.63
CA SER A 264 21.35 8.76 9.78
C SER A 264 21.63 8.38 8.32
N TYR A 265 21.00 9.08 7.40
CA TYR A 265 21.14 8.90 5.97
C TYR A 265 22.34 9.69 5.43
N THR A 266 23.23 8.98 4.73
CA THR A 266 24.27 9.61 3.91
C THR A 266 24.05 9.22 2.46
N SER A 267 24.12 10.20 1.54
CA SER A 267 23.88 9.99 0.11
C SER A 267 24.85 9.00 -0.56
N ASN A 268 25.94 8.64 0.14
CA ASN A 268 27.00 7.76 -0.35
C ASN A 268 26.93 6.35 0.28
N GLY A 269 26.01 6.11 1.23
CA GLY A 269 25.84 4.82 1.89
C GLY A 269 25.01 3.86 1.04
N SER A 270 25.48 2.62 0.90
CA SER A 270 24.69 1.53 0.32
C SER A 270 23.66 0.95 1.29
N CYS A 271 23.68 1.36 2.56
CA CYS A 271 22.87 0.79 3.62
C CYS A 271 21.62 1.63 3.88
N THR A 272 20.53 0.96 4.19
CA THR A 272 19.18 1.51 4.39
C THR A 272 19.06 2.16 5.78
N ALA A 273 18.50 3.38 5.85
CA ALA A 273 18.52 4.21 7.07
C ALA A 273 17.11 4.70 7.46
N THR A 274 16.82 4.82 8.77
CA THR A 274 15.55 5.34 9.31
C THR A 274 15.30 6.77 8.82
N GLU A 275 16.34 7.60 8.80
CA GLU A 275 16.24 8.99 8.32
C GLU A 275 15.69 9.07 6.89
N LEU A 276 16.05 8.13 6.01
CA LEU A 276 15.56 8.12 4.63
C LEU A 276 14.06 7.81 4.56
N MET A 277 13.54 6.91 5.41
CA MET A 277 12.10 6.65 5.50
C MET A 277 11.35 7.91 5.93
N VAL A 278 11.86 8.60 6.96
CA VAL A 278 11.27 9.85 7.46
C VAL A 278 11.31 10.94 6.38
N LYS A 279 12.44 11.10 5.69
CA LYS A 279 12.58 12.05 4.58
C LYS A 279 11.59 11.79 3.45
N ARG A 280 11.40 10.53 3.06
CA ARG A 280 10.42 10.13 2.03
C ARG A 280 9.00 10.46 2.47
N PHE A 281 8.66 10.05 3.70
CA PHE A 281 7.35 10.30 4.27
C PHE A 281 7.04 11.80 4.34
N ASN A 282 8.01 12.62 4.75
CA ASN A 282 7.87 14.07 4.77
C ASN A 282 7.77 14.65 3.35
N ALA A 283 8.63 14.22 2.41
CA ALA A 283 8.63 14.73 1.04
C ALA A 283 7.28 14.52 0.34
N ARG A 284 6.71 13.30 0.41
CA ARG A 284 5.42 13.01 -0.24
C ARG A 284 4.21 13.73 0.39
N ASN A 285 4.35 14.22 1.61
CA ASN A 285 3.32 15.00 2.30
C ASN A 285 3.45 16.51 2.11
N LEU A 286 4.64 17.00 1.79
CA LEU A 286 4.93 18.43 1.67
C LEU A 286 5.02 18.93 0.23
N GLU A 287 5.34 18.04 -0.72
CA GLU A 287 5.53 18.44 -2.12
C GLU A 287 4.21 18.69 -2.86
N ASN A 288 4.14 19.82 -3.56
CA ASN A 288 2.91 20.38 -4.14
C ASN A 288 2.50 19.73 -5.48
N GLY A 289 2.25 18.42 -5.47
CA GLY A 289 1.52 17.72 -6.54
C GLY A 289 2.33 17.36 -7.79
N THR A 290 3.66 17.40 -7.70
CA THR A 290 4.59 16.82 -8.68
C THR A 290 5.10 15.46 -8.21
N LEU A 291 5.74 14.71 -9.13
CA LEU A 291 6.52 13.54 -8.75
C LEU A 291 7.64 14.00 -7.82
N VAL A 292 7.70 13.42 -6.62
CA VAL A 292 8.80 13.55 -5.67
C VAL A 292 10.00 12.86 -6.29
N THR A 293 11.08 13.61 -6.35
CA THR A 293 12.37 13.21 -6.88
C THR A 293 13.31 12.81 -5.74
N PRO A 294 14.35 12.00 -6.01
CA PRO A 294 15.39 11.73 -5.02
C PRO A 294 16.06 13.00 -4.48
N ALA A 295 16.11 14.09 -5.28
CA ALA A 295 16.63 15.38 -4.83
C ALA A 295 15.73 16.02 -3.78
N GLU A 296 14.41 16.02 -3.97
CA GLU A 296 13.45 16.53 -3.00
C GLU A 296 13.50 15.73 -1.69
N VAL A 297 13.54 14.39 -1.79
CA VAL A 297 13.77 13.51 -0.63
C VAL A 297 15.06 13.89 0.10
N SER A 298 16.16 14.14 -0.62
CA SER A 298 17.44 14.48 0.03
C SER A 298 17.40 15.79 0.82
N THR A 299 16.56 16.74 0.39
CA THR A 299 16.36 18.04 1.05
C THR A 299 15.25 18.05 2.10
N ALA A 300 14.40 17.02 2.12
CA ALA A 300 13.36 16.89 3.12
C ALA A 300 13.96 16.72 4.53
N ARG A 301 13.18 17.10 5.54
CA ARG A 301 13.59 16.93 6.93
C ARG A 301 13.61 15.46 7.30
N GLY A 302 14.69 15.03 7.94
CA GLY A 302 14.89 13.65 8.41
C GLY A 302 14.46 13.41 9.85
N ASN A 303 13.68 14.30 10.46
CA ASN A 303 13.20 14.17 11.83
C ASN A 303 11.66 14.17 11.89
N VAL A 304 11.13 13.51 12.91
CA VAL A 304 9.71 13.53 13.28
C VAL A 304 9.46 14.78 14.11
N ASN A 305 8.82 15.77 13.48
CA ASN A 305 8.36 16.98 14.14
C ASN A 305 6.82 16.96 14.27
N ALA A 306 6.19 18.03 14.81
CA ALA A 306 4.75 18.09 15.01
C ALA A 306 3.96 17.89 13.70
N GLU A 307 4.40 18.49 12.60
CA GLU A 307 3.78 18.33 11.28
C GLU A 307 3.95 16.89 10.76
N THR A 308 5.10 16.26 10.97
CA THR A 308 5.30 14.83 10.66
C THR A 308 4.39 13.92 11.49
N LEU A 309 4.17 14.24 12.77
CA LEU A 309 3.24 13.49 13.62
C LEU A 309 1.80 13.61 13.13
N ASP A 310 1.35 14.79 12.70
CA ASP A 310 0.01 14.97 12.12
C ASP A 310 -0.19 14.08 10.87
N PHE A 311 0.83 14.01 10.00
CA PHE A 311 0.80 13.13 8.83
C PHE A 311 0.79 11.66 9.23
N LEU A 312 1.62 11.26 10.21
CA LEU A 312 1.66 9.90 10.72
C LEU A 312 0.32 9.50 11.33
N GLN A 313 -0.30 10.37 12.15
CA GLN A 313 -1.60 10.11 12.75
C GLN A 313 -2.64 9.78 11.69
N ARG A 314 -2.80 10.65 10.69
CA ARG A 314 -3.80 10.49 9.62
C ARG A 314 -3.62 9.18 8.85
N ASP A 315 -2.40 8.87 8.46
CA ASP A 315 -2.09 7.68 7.66
C ASP A 315 -2.18 6.41 8.50
N TRP A 316 -1.70 6.46 9.75
CA TRP A 316 -1.71 5.33 10.67
C TRP A 316 -3.12 4.95 11.10
N GLU A 317 -3.98 5.92 11.43
CA GLU A 317 -5.39 5.66 11.73
C GLU A 317 -6.11 5.01 10.54
N SER A 318 -5.83 5.50 9.33
CA SER A 318 -6.35 4.92 8.08
C SER A 318 -5.86 3.48 7.89
N TYR A 319 -4.57 3.23 8.09
CA TYR A 319 -3.98 1.91 8.00
C TYR A 319 -4.52 0.95 9.05
N MET A 320 -4.56 1.34 10.32
CA MET A 320 -5.01 0.46 11.42
C MET A 320 -6.48 0.09 11.31
N THR A 321 -7.32 1.03 10.87
CA THR A 321 -8.74 0.74 10.54
C THR A 321 -8.83 -0.34 9.47
N ALA A 322 -8.07 -0.19 8.38
CA ALA A 322 -8.06 -1.18 7.30
C ALA A 322 -7.49 -2.53 7.75
N TYR A 323 -6.38 -2.51 8.48
CA TYR A 323 -5.73 -3.66 9.08
C TYR A 323 -6.74 -4.47 9.87
N GLN A 324 -7.49 -3.88 10.78
CA GLN A 324 -8.42 -4.62 11.63
C GLN A 324 -9.59 -5.26 10.89
N GLU A 325 -10.09 -4.60 9.85
CA GLU A 325 -11.19 -5.13 9.05
C GLU A 325 -10.73 -6.30 8.16
N THR A 326 -9.43 -6.40 7.86
CA THR A 326 -8.93 -7.34 6.84
C THR A 326 -7.67 -8.13 7.23
N ASN A 327 -7.22 -8.07 8.49
CA ASN A 327 -6.00 -8.74 8.99
C ASN A 327 -6.05 -10.26 8.96
N GLY A 328 -7.25 -10.86 8.83
CA GLY A 328 -7.40 -12.30 8.64
C GLY A 328 -6.80 -12.83 7.33
N VAL A 329 -6.34 -11.97 6.42
CA VAL A 329 -5.82 -12.32 5.09
C VAL A 329 -4.45 -11.67 4.84
N THR A 330 -3.41 -12.51 4.77
CA THR A 330 -2.06 -12.13 4.30
C THR A 330 -1.44 -13.25 3.45
N PRO A 331 -0.92 -12.94 2.25
CA PRO A 331 -1.06 -11.66 1.53
C PRO A 331 -2.52 -11.42 1.14
N PHE A 332 -2.90 -10.15 0.98
CA PHE A 332 -4.18 -9.78 0.39
C PHE A 332 -3.95 -9.52 -1.10
N GLU A 333 -4.50 -10.41 -1.93
CA GLU A 333 -4.26 -10.46 -3.37
C GLU A 333 -5.55 -10.23 -4.16
N ARG A 334 -5.42 -10.04 -5.48
CA ARG A 334 -6.55 -9.88 -6.39
C ARG A 334 -7.55 -11.06 -6.42
N ASP A 335 -7.14 -12.23 -5.96
CA ASP A 335 -7.96 -13.43 -5.93
C ASP A 335 -8.48 -13.77 -4.51
N SER A 336 -8.29 -12.84 -3.55
CA SER A 336 -8.81 -12.98 -2.19
C SER A 336 -10.35 -12.99 -2.14
N ALA A 337 -10.91 -13.71 -1.17
CA ALA A 337 -12.35 -13.86 -1.02
C ALA A 337 -13.07 -12.51 -0.92
N GLY A 338 -14.19 -12.36 -1.62
CA GLY A 338 -14.98 -11.12 -1.64
C GLY A 338 -14.57 -10.11 -2.72
N MET A 339 -13.42 -10.29 -3.38
CA MET A 339 -12.94 -9.36 -4.40
C MET A 339 -13.93 -9.14 -5.54
N ASP A 340 -14.55 -10.21 -6.05
CA ASP A 340 -15.55 -10.13 -7.13
C ASP A 340 -16.71 -9.18 -6.81
N GLY A 341 -17.19 -9.23 -5.56
CA GLY A 341 -18.24 -8.35 -5.06
C GLY A 341 -17.77 -6.91 -5.02
N TRP A 342 -16.57 -6.66 -4.48
CA TRP A 342 -16.02 -5.31 -4.39
C TRP A 342 -15.70 -4.69 -5.75
N ILE A 343 -15.19 -5.46 -6.71
CA ILE A 343 -14.99 -5.01 -8.08
C ILE A 343 -16.33 -4.62 -8.73
N THR A 344 -17.37 -5.43 -8.51
CA THR A 344 -18.72 -5.12 -9.03
C THR A 344 -19.26 -3.83 -8.42
N GLU A 345 -19.14 -3.66 -7.10
CA GLU A 345 -19.54 -2.43 -6.40
C GLU A 345 -18.76 -1.21 -6.89
N ALA A 346 -17.46 -1.35 -7.11
CA ALA A 346 -16.64 -0.25 -7.61
C ALA A 346 -17.00 0.11 -9.03
N ALA A 347 -17.17 -0.87 -9.92
CA ALA A 347 -17.64 -0.63 -11.27
C ALA A 347 -19.03 0.04 -11.31
N GLN A 348 -19.84 -0.05 -10.24
CA GLN A 348 -21.09 0.70 -10.13
C GLN A 348 -20.87 2.21 -10.06
N ILE A 349 -19.73 2.69 -9.56
CA ILE A 349 -19.40 4.13 -9.58
C ILE A 349 -19.26 4.63 -11.03
N TRP A 350 -18.76 3.83 -11.99
CA TRP A 350 -18.80 4.23 -13.41
C TRP A 350 -20.22 4.32 -13.96
N GLN A 351 -21.14 3.49 -13.46
CA GLN A 351 -22.53 3.45 -13.90
C GLN A 351 -23.37 4.60 -13.35
N GLU A 352 -23.17 4.94 -12.08
CA GLU A 352 -24.06 5.86 -11.33
C GLU A 352 -23.40 7.21 -11.00
N GLY A 353 -22.07 7.24 -10.91
CA GLY A 353 -21.32 8.34 -10.31
C GLY A 353 -21.30 8.29 -8.78
N ILE A 354 -20.54 9.21 -8.17
CA ILE A 354 -20.49 9.44 -6.72
C ILE A 354 -20.13 10.91 -6.43
N GLY A 355 -20.93 11.58 -5.59
CA GLY A 355 -20.73 13.01 -5.31
C GLY A 355 -20.89 13.91 -6.54
N ASP A 356 -20.37 15.14 -6.45
CA ASP A 356 -20.55 16.16 -7.50
C ASP A 356 -19.44 16.15 -8.55
N ARG A 357 -18.29 15.55 -8.20
CA ARG A 357 -17.09 15.52 -9.03
C ARG A 357 -16.91 14.23 -9.84
N VAL A 358 -17.66 13.18 -9.56
CA VAL A 358 -17.55 11.89 -10.27
C VAL A 358 -18.90 11.54 -10.89
N PRO A 359 -19.20 12.00 -12.12
CA PRO A 359 -20.43 11.60 -12.80
C PRO A 359 -20.34 10.17 -13.34
N ALA A 360 -21.49 9.64 -13.78
CA ALA A 360 -21.52 8.41 -14.58
C ALA A 360 -20.72 8.57 -15.88
N THR A 361 -19.93 7.55 -16.24
CA THR A 361 -19.02 7.57 -17.40
C THR A 361 -19.18 6.33 -18.28
N LEU A 362 -18.71 5.17 -17.81
CA LEU A 362 -18.75 3.88 -18.53
C LEU A 362 -19.93 3.02 -18.04
N THR A 363 -21.14 3.41 -18.45
CA THR A 363 -22.39 2.67 -18.16
C THR A 363 -22.47 1.33 -18.90
N ASP A 364 -23.35 0.42 -18.48
CA ASP A 364 -23.62 -0.85 -19.18
C ASP A 364 -23.98 -0.63 -20.65
N ASP A 365 -24.90 0.31 -20.94
CA ASP A 365 -25.32 0.58 -22.32
C ASP A 365 -24.13 1.00 -23.18
N ARG A 366 -23.30 1.91 -22.67
CA ARG A 366 -22.10 2.38 -23.36
C ARG A 366 -21.05 1.29 -23.52
N TYR A 367 -20.82 0.48 -22.49
CA TYR A 367 -19.85 -0.61 -22.57
C TYR A 367 -20.33 -1.68 -23.57
N ASN A 368 -21.63 -1.98 -23.58
CA ASN A 368 -22.24 -2.87 -24.57
C ASN A 368 -22.13 -2.32 -25.99
N GLU A 369 -22.29 -1.01 -26.21
CA GLU A 369 -22.05 -0.37 -27.50
C GLU A 369 -20.59 -0.55 -27.95
N ILE A 370 -19.62 -0.39 -27.04
CA ILE A 370 -18.19 -0.60 -27.32
C ILE A 370 -17.91 -2.08 -27.66
N LEU A 371 -18.52 -3.03 -26.94
CA LEU A 371 -18.41 -4.46 -27.26
C LEU A 371 -18.96 -4.77 -28.66
N VAL A 372 -20.12 -4.21 -29.00
CA VAL A 372 -20.74 -4.38 -30.35
C VAL A 372 -19.83 -3.78 -31.43
N ILE A 373 -19.27 -2.59 -31.20
CA ILE A 373 -18.29 -1.97 -32.08
C ILE A 373 -17.07 -2.89 -32.30
N ALA A 374 -16.60 -3.57 -31.25
CA ALA A 374 -15.50 -4.54 -31.32
C ALA A 374 -15.88 -5.90 -31.96
N GLY A 375 -17.11 -6.05 -32.43
CA GLY A 375 -17.61 -7.31 -33.00
C GLY A 375 -17.84 -8.40 -31.96
N LEU A 376 -18.04 -8.03 -30.69
CA LEU A 376 -18.28 -8.95 -29.58
C LEU A 376 -19.77 -9.08 -29.26
N THR A 377 -20.19 -10.28 -28.84
CA THR A 377 -21.56 -10.53 -28.37
C THR A 377 -21.71 -10.19 -26.89
N ASN A 378 -22.84 -9.56 -26.55
CA ASN A 378 -23.20 -9.26 -25.16
C ASN A 378 -23.49 -10.55 -24.39
N GLY A 379 -22.85 -10.74 -23.24
CA GLY A 379 -23.27 -11.79 -22.30
C GLY A 379 -22.25 -12.21 -21.25
N SER A 380 -20.94 -12.16 -21.53
CA SER A 380 -19.90 -12.61 -20.59
C SER A 380 -18.88 -11.54 -20.21
N ARG A 381 -18.85 -10.41 -20.93
CA ARG A 381 -17.89 -9.32 -20.70
C ARG A 381 -18.62 -8.15 -20.09
N THR A 382 -18.15 -7.69 -18.94
CA THR A 382 -18.76 -6.59 -18.19
C THR A 382 -17.73 -5.51 -17.88
N ARG A 383 -18.19 -4.32 -17.49
CA ARG A 383 -17.29 -3.28 -16.96
C ARG A 383 -16.50 -3.75 -15.73
N ALA A 384 -17.06 -4.68 -14.95
CA ALA A 384 -16.36 -5.29 -13.83
C ALA A 384 -15.21 -6.20 -14.29
N ASN A 385 -15.36 -6.91 -15.42
CA ASN A 385 -14.25 -7.66 -16.02
C ASN A 385 -13.12 -6.72 -16.48
N LEU A 386 -13.47 -5.61 -17.15
CA LEU A 386 -12.49 -4.59 -17.52
C LEU A 386 -11.75 -4.05 -16.29
N LEU A 387 -12.48 -3.69 -15.22
CA LEU A 387 -11.86 -3.20 -13.99
C LEU A 387 -10.97 -4.26 -13.33
N ARG A 388 -11.39 -5.53 -13.28
CA ARG A 388 -10.55 -6.63 -12.77
C ARG A 388 -9.25 -6.73 -13.54
N THR A 389 -9.32 -6.77 -14.86
CA THR A 389 -8.14 -6.84 -15.72
C THR A 389 -7.24 -5.63 -15.49
N TRP A 390 -7.82 -4.44 -15.40
CA TRP A 390 -7.08 -3.21 -15.21
C TRP A 390 -6.36 -3.17 -13.85
N LEU A 391 -7.04 -3.50 -12.75
CA LEU A 391 -6.42 -3.65 -11.42
C LEU A 391 -5.32 -4.72 -11.41
N SER A 392 -5.55 -5.82 -12.13
CA SER A 392 -4.60 -6.93 -12.24
C SER A 392 -3.34 -6.57 -13.01
N HIS A 393 -3.44 -5.62 -13.93
CA HIS A 393 -2.31 -5.07 -14.68
C HIS A 393 -1.51 -4.07 -13.83
N GLU A 394 -2.18 -3.33 -12.95
CA GLU A 394 -1.54 -2.40 -12.02
C GLU A 394 -0.78 -3.10 -10.88
N SER A 395 -1.44 -4.00 -10.15
CA SER A 395 -0.81 -4.70 -9.03
C SER A 395 -1.59 -5.95 -8.66
N ARG A 396 -0.87 -7.04 -8.40
CA ARG A 396 -1.48 -8.27 -7.85
C ARG A 396 -1.84 -8.14 -6.38
N PHE A 397 -1.15 -7.27 -5.63
CA PHE A 397 -1.16 -7.24 -4.17
C PHE A 397 -1.70 -5.91 -3.62
N HIS A 398 -2.47 -6.00 -2.53
CA HIS A 398 -2.78 -4.85 -1.70
C HIS A 398 -1.76 -4.67 -0.58
N TRP A 399 -1.53 -5.75 0.18
CA TRP A 399 -0.48 -5.79 1.19
C TRP A 399 0.10 -7.18 1.35
N GLY A 400 1.22 -7.24 2.05
CA GLY A 400 1.89 -8.46 2.46
C GLY A 400 2.55 -9.26 1.34
N GLY A 401 2.41 -8.82 0.08
CA GLY A 401 3.09 -9.40 -1.07
C GLY A 401 3.76 -8.31 -1.93
N ASN A 402 4.34 -8.74 -3.04
CA ASN A 402 5.00 -7.90 -4.03
C ASN A 402 5.15 -8.67 -5.35
N ASP A 403 5.20 -7.96 -6.47
CA ASP A 403 5.29 -8.57 -7.80
C ASP A 403 6.70 -9.06 -8.17
N SER A 404 7.71 -8.73 -7.37
CA SER A 404 9.11 -9.11 -7.58
C SER A 404 9.50 -10.45 -6.93
N GLY A 405 8.55 -11.14 -6.29
CA GLY A 405 8.80 -12.45 -5.67
C GLY A 405 9.63 -12.41 -4.38
N TYR A 406 9.78 -11.23 -3.75
CA TYR A 406 10.34 -11.13 -2.41
C TYR A 406 9.44 -11.81 -1.38
N GLN A 407 10.04 -12.21 -0.25
CA GLN A 407 9.34 -12.81 0.88
C GLN A 407 8.08 -12.03 1.28
N ILE A 408 6.98 -12.76 1.45
CA ILE A 408 5.71 -12.25 1.97
C ILE A 408 5.99 -11.58 3.31
N THR A 409 5.44 -10.39 3.49
CA THR A 409 5.56 -9.60 4.71
C THR A 409 4.21 -9.58 5.42
N ALA A 410 4.20 -9.43 6.73
CA ALA A 410 2.93 -9.29 7.46
C ALA A 410 2.37 -7.89 7.21
N HIS A 411 1.34 -7.79 6.36
CA HIS A 411 0.48 -6.61 6.18
C HIS A 411 1.15 -5.29 5.77
N ARG A 412 2.39 -5.31 5.24
CA ARG A 412 3.00 -4.11 4.65
C ARG A 412 2.25 -3.74 3.39
N MET A 413 1.87 -2.48 3.26
CA MET A 413 1.27 -1.95 2.04
C MET A 413 2.17 -2.20 0.82
N ASN A 414 1.57 -2.71 -0.25
CA ASN A 414 2.24 -2.78 -1.53
C ASN A 414 2.29 -1.37 -2.12
N GLU A 415 3.50 -0.92 -2.44
CA GLU A 415 3.77 0.40 -3.00
C GLU A 415 4.57 0.21 -4.28
N GLY A 416 4.27 0.96 -5.34
CA GLY A 416 5.05 0.90 -6.58
C GLY A 416 6.44 1.49 -6.41
N GLY A 417 7.39 1.03 -7.22
CA GLY A 417 8.81 1.40 -7.12
C GLY A 417 9.27 2.46 -8.12
N ALA A 418 8.41 2.95 -9.01
CA ALA A 418 8.84 3.80 -10.12
C ALA A 418 9.29 5.22 -9.71
N ASP A 419 8.82 5.70 -8.55
CA ASP A 419 9.11 7.04 -8.03
C ASP A 419 9.11 7.07 -6.49
N GLU A 420 9.35 8.26 -5.92
CA GLU A 420 9.38 8.51 -4.47
C GLU A 420 8.01 8.98 -3.92
N ASN A 421 6.99 9.17 -4.76
CA ASN A 421 5.62 9.47 -4.28
C ASN A 421 5.01 8.24 -3.63
N GLY A 422 5.25 7.08 -4.24
CA GLY A 422 4.63 5.83 -3.86
C GLY A 422 3.22 5.71 -4.41
N SER A 423 3.01 4.73 -5.28
CA SER A 423 1.69 4.34 -5.77
C SER A 423 1.13 3.21 -4.91
N LEU A 424 -0.08 3.36 -4.37
CA LEU A 424 -0.58 2.42 -3.35
C LEU A 424 -1.46 1.31 -3.94
N SER A 425 -1.11 0.06 -3.64
CA SER A 425 -1.97 -1.13 -3.73
C SER A 425 -2.54 -1.41 -5.15
N PHE A 426 -3.75 -1.95 -5.31
CA PHE A 426 -4.33 -2.40 -6.58
C PHE A 426 -4.51 -1.26 -7.56
N SER A 427 -4.86 -0.07 -7.07
CA SER A 427 -5.00 1.09 -7.93
C SER A 427 -3.66 1.58 -8.44
N GLN A 428 -2.57 1.40 -7.69
CA GLN A 428 -1.30 2.06 -7.94
C GLN A 428 -1.48 3.59 -8.18
N LEU A 429 -2.47 4.20 -7.53
CA LEU A 429 -2.60 5.66 -7.54
C LEU A 429 -1.52 6.28 -6.66
N LEU A 430 -0.89 7.33 -7.18
CA LEU A 430 0.10 8.10 -6.45
C LEU A 430 -0.49 8.67 -5.15
N TYR A 431 0.24 8.49 -4.07
CA TYR A 431 -0.11 8.89 -2.71
C TYR A 431 -0.70 10.30 -2.61
N HIS A 432 -0.08 11.25 -3.32
CA HIS A 432 -0.40 12.67 -3.22
C HIS A 432 -1.83 12.99 -3.70
N TYR A 433 -2.44 12.15 -4.53
CA TYR A 433 -3.82 12.36 -5.00
C TYR A 433 -4.87 12.28 -3.87
N ARG A 434 -4.55 11.66 -2.74
CA ARG A 434 -5.43 11.59 -1.56
C ARG A 434 -4.82 12.21 -0.32
N TYR A 435 -3.53 11.99 -0.06
CA TYR A 435 -2.89 12.33 1.21
C TYR A 435 -1.85 13.45 1.09
N GLY A 436 -1.55 13.89 -0.14
CA GLY A 436 -0.64 15.01 -0.38
C GLY A 436 -1.24 16.36 0.03
N PRO A 437 -0.47 17.45 -0.11
CA PRO A 437 -0.90 18.77 0.36
C PRO A 437 -2.01 19.39 -0.49
N ASN A 438 -2.15 18.97 -1.76
CA ASN A 438 -3.24 19.37 -2.66
C ASN A 438 -3.93 18.14 -3.24
N PRO A 439 -4.66 17.35 -2.42
CA PRO A 439 -5.29 16.13 -2.89
C PRO A 439 -6.33 16.46 -3.96
N CYS A 440 -6.61 15.52 -4.85
CA CYS A 440 -7.68 15.73 -5.81
C CYS A 440 -9.03 15.81 -5.11
N ALA A 441 -9.83 16.84 -5.43
CA ALA A 441 -11.13 17.07 -4.80
C ALA A 441 -12.07 15.86 -4.87
N ALA A 442 -12.08 15.12 -5.98
CA ALA A 442 -12.91 13.93 -6.14
C ALA A 442 -12.56 12.81 -5.13
N HIS A 443 -11.26 12.63 -4.84
CA HIS A 443 -10.81 11.71 -3.79
C HIS A 443 -11.15 12.23 -2.40
N GLY A 444 -11.07 13.54 -2.20
CA GLY A 444 -11.56 14.26 -1.02
C GLY A 444 -13.02 13.92 -0.70
N GLU A 445 -13.91 14.19 -1.66
CA GLU A 445 -15.36 14.00 -1.57
C GLU A 445 -15.78 12.54 -1.44
N ALA A 446 -15.11 11.62 -2.15
CA ALA A 446 -15.41 10.19 -2.06
C ALA A 446 -15.06 9.60 -0.68
N GLY A 447 -14.09 10.18 0.02
CA GLY A 447 -13.75 9.82 1.40
C GLY A 447 -13.13 8.43 1.57
N PHE A 448 -12.74 7.76 0.48
CA PHE A 448 -12.20 6.41 0.51
C PHE A 448 -10.83 6.33 1.18
N ASN A 449 -10.62 5.27 1.93
CA ASN A 449 -9.37 4.95 2.60
C ASN A 449 -8.45 4.14 1.65
N LEU A 450 -7.32 4.71 1.20
CA LEU A 450 -6.42 4.00 0.28
C LEU A 450 -5.73 2.78 0.91
N TYR A 451 -5.68 2.71 2.25
CA TYR A 451 -5.15 1.56 2.97
C TYR A 451 -6.18 0.43 3.12
N HIS A 452 -7.47 0.66 2.83
CA HIS A 452 -8.47 -0.40 2.87
C HIS A 452 -8.61 -1.03 1.46
N PRO A 453 -8.51 -2.36 1.30
CA PRO A 453 -8.45 -2.99 -0.03
C PRO A 453 -9.70 -2.72 -0.89
N ARG A 454 -10.90 -2.77 -0.29
CA ARG A 454 -12.17 -2.43 -0.97
C ARG A 454 -12.25 -0.98 -1.42
N ASP A 455 -11.62 -0.06 -0.70
CA ASP A 455 -11.70 1.36 -0.98
C ASP A 455 -10.62 1.77 -1.98
N ASN A 456 -9.42 1.18 -1.89
CA ASN A 456 -8.35 1.36 -2.86
C ASN A 456 -8.79 0.99 -4.29
N LEU A 457 -9.54 -0.12 -4.48
CA LEU A 457 -10.06 -0.43 -5.82
C LEU A 457 -11.11 0.60 -6.30
N LYS A 458 -11.90 1.20 -5.39
CA LYS A 458 -12.88 2.23 -5.74
C LYS A 458 -12.20 3.55 -6.10
N THR A 459 -11.04 3.85 -5.54
CA THR A 459 -10.32 5.08 -5.86
C THR A 459 -9.82 5.10 -7.30
N MET A 460 -9.46 3.95 -7.88
CA MET A 460 -9.18 3.84 -9.32
C MET A 460 -10.38 4.29 -10.18
N VAL A 461 -11.57 3.82 -9.81
CA VAL A 461 -12.83 4.15 -10.51
C VAL A 461 -13.16 5.64 -10.34
N VAL A 462 -13.01 6.18 -9.14
CA VAL A 462 -13.14 7.63 -8.87
C VAL A 462 -12.15 8.43 -9.70
N HIS A 463 -10.88 8.06 -9.73
CA HIS A 463 -9.83 8.81 -10.42
C HIS A 463 -10.04 8.85 -11.94
N THR A 464 -10.50 7.74 -12.52
CA THR A 464 -10.77 7.63 -13.97
C THR A 464 -12.04 8.36 -14.39
N ALA A 465 -13.05 8.43 -13.51
CA ALA A 465 -14.34 9.08 -13.78
C ALA A 465 -14.47 10.51 -13.26
N ALA A 466 -13.52 10.98 -12.45
CA ALA A 466 -13.53 12.33 -11.92
C ALA A 466 -13.51 13.38 -13.03
N ASP A 467 -14.25 14.46 -12.81
CA ASP A 467 -14.10 15.64 -13.62
C ASP A 467 -12.70 16.23 -13.43
N ASN A 468 -12.22 16.88 -14.49
CA ASN A 468 -10.90 17.48 -14.51
C ASN A 468 -10.96 19.00 -14.24
N ARG A 469 -11.93 19.46 -13.44
CA ARG A 469 -12.04 20.87 -13.05
C ARG A 469 -11.02 21.16 -11.96
N SER A 470 -10.06 22.03 -12.26
CA SER A 470 -9.18 22.61 -11.24
C SER A 470 -9.99 23.55 -10.36
N ASP A 471 -9.93 23.38 -9.05
CA ASP A 471 -10.18 24.48 -8.12
C ASP A 471 -8.84 25.05 -7.63
N ALA A 472 -8.89 26.16 -6.88
CA ALA A 472 -7.68 26.88 -6.49
C ALA A 472 -6.79 26.12 -5.48
N SER A 473 -7.30 25.02 -4.90
CA SER A 473 -6.69 24.30 -3.77
C SER A 473 -6.54 22.80 -3.97
N SER A 474 -6.92 22.25 -5.13
CA SER A 474 -6.81 20.82 -5.42
C SER A 474 -6.11 20.55 -6.75
N GLN A 475 -5.42 19.41 -6.78
CA GLN A 475 -4.91 18.88 -8.02
C GLN A 475 -6.05 18.33 -8.89
N VAL A 476 -5.89 18.47 -10.19
CA VAL A 476 -6.81 17.91 -11.18
C VAL A 476 -6.66 16.39 -11.19
N CYS A 477 -7.75 15.65 -10.94
CA CYS A 477 -7.80 14.24 -11.33
C CYS A 477 -7.76 14.14 -12.86
N GLU A 478 -6.98 13.21 -13.41
CA GLU A 478 -6.81 13.14 -14.86
C GLU A 478 -8.12 12.83 -15.58
N GLY A 479 -8.95 11.92 -15.03
CA GLY A 479 -10.33 11.73 -15.46
C GLY A 479 -10.46 11.20 -16.89
N GLY A 480 -9.71 10.16 -17.25
CA GLY A 480 -9.69 9.61 -18.62
C GLY A 480 -11.06 9.27 -19.17
N LEU A 481 -11.90 8.57 -18.38
CA LEU A 481 -13.26 8.19 -18.78
C LEU A 481 -14.21 9.39 -18.80
N HIS A 482 -14.05 10.34 -17.88
CA HIS A 482 -14.80 11.59 -17.93
C HIS A 482 -14.51 12.36 -19.24
N ARG A 483 -13.24 12.44 -19.64
CA ARG A 483 -12.83 13.07 -20.91
C ARG A 483 -13.39 12.35 -22.12
N ALA A 484 -13.39 11.01 -22.11
CA ALA A 484 -13.95 10.20 -23.19
C ALA A 484 -15.46 10.38 -23.34
N PHE A 485 -16.19 10.30 -22.23
CA PHE A 485 -17.61 9.92 -22.26
C PHE A 485 -18.57 10.96 -21.71
N VAL A 486 -18.06 11.97 -21.00
CA VAL A 486 -18.86 13.12 -20.54
C VAL A 486 -18.50 14.35 -21.36
N ARG A 487 -17.20 14.64 -21.51
CA ARG A 487 -16.73 15.79 -22.31
C ARG A 487 -16.62 15.51 -23.79
N ASN A 488 -16.59 14.23 -24.19
CA ASN A 488 -16.31 13.80 -25.57
C ASN A 488 -15.03 14.45 -26.15
N ALA A 489 -14.03 14.67 -25.31
CA ALA A 489 -12.82 15.42 -25.63
C ALA A 489 -11.72 14.56 -26.27
N LEU A 490 -11.90 13.23 -26.29
CA LEU A 490 -10.92 12.29 -26.83
C LEU A 490 -11.22 11.83 -28.27
N ALA A 491 -12.35 12.25 -28.83
CA ALA A 491 -12.76 11.94 -30.20
C ALA A 491 -11.96 12.79 -31.21
N SER A 492 -10.81 12.27 -31.67
CA SER A 492 -10.06 12.88 -32.77
C SER A 492 -10.63 12.40 -34.11
N ARG A 493 -10.35 13.12 -35.20
CA ARG A 493 -10.63 12.57 -36.54
C ARG A 493 -9.63 11.47 -36.83
N TYR A 494 -10.04 10.39 -37.50
CA TYR A 494 -9.12 9.30 -37.83
C TYR A 494 -7.89 9.77 -38.61
N ASN A 495 -8.07 10.74 -39.51
CA ASN A 495 -7.00 11.37 -40.28
C ASN A 495 -6.31 12.54 -39.58
N GLN A 496 -6.58 12.78 -38.29
CA GLN A 496 -5.92 13.82 -37.51
C GLN A 496 -4.50 13.39 -37.17
N ALA A 497 -3.52 14.14 -37.69
CA ALA A 497 -2.10 13.92 -37.47
C ALA A 497 -1.39 15.23 -37.07
N ASN A 498 -0.16 15.13 -36.57
CA ASN A 498 0.66 16.31 -36.30
C ASN A 498 1.19 16.94 -37.62
N PRO A 499 1.67 18.19 -37.61
CA PRO A 499 2.29 18.79 -38.79
C PRO A 499 3.45 17.93 -39.32
N GLY A 500 3.42 17.60 -40.61
CA GLY A 500 4.42 16.74 -41.27
C GLY A 500 4.05 15.26 -41.32
N GLU A 501 2.99 14.84 -40.62
CA GLU A 501 2.43 13.49 -40.71
C GLU A 501 1.28 13.46 -41.72
N ASN A 502 1.18 12.36 -42.48
CA ASN A 502 0.12 12.12 -43.44
C ASN A 502 -0.68 10.89 -43.01
N MET A 503 -2.01 10.94 -43.15
CA MET A 503 -2.93 9.84 -42.87
C MET A 503 -3.89 9.57 -44.04
N ALA A 504 -3.58 10.07 -45.25
CA ALA A 504 -4.44 9.98 -46.43
C ALA A 504 -4.52 8.56 -47.06
N ASP A 505 -3.61 7.69 -46.64
CA ASP A 505 -3.54 6.27 -46.94
C ASP A 505 -4.42 5.41 -46.02
N LEU A 506 -4.92 5.93 -44.89
CA LEU A 506 -5.90 5.20 -44.08
C LEU A 506 -7.22 5.07 -44.87
N ARG A 507 -7.61 3.84 -45.19
CA ARG A 507 -8.83 3.52 -45.96
C ARG A 507 -9.98 3.07 -45.06
N GLY A 508 -9.69 2.38 -43.98
CA GLY A 508 -10.73 1.84 -43.10
C GLY A 508 -10.19 1.17 -41.85
N PHE A 509 -11.08 0.51 -41.12
CA PHE A 509 -10.75 -0.37 -40.01
C PHE A 509 -11.74 -1.53 -39.92
N LYS A 510 -11.36 -2.59 -39.20
CA LYS A 510 -12.22 -3.72 -38.88
C LYS A 510 -11.83 -4.34 -37.53
N HIS A 511 -12.64 -5.29 -37.06
CA HIS A 511 -12.31 -6.16 -35.93
C HIS A 511 -12.35 -7.61 -36.36
N GLY A 512 -11.26 -8.33 -36.15
CA GLY A 512 -11.14 -9.74 -36.54
C GLY A 512 -11.62 -9.99 -37.97
N ASN A 513 -12.52 -10.95 -38.14
CA ASN A 513 -13.11 -11.31 -39.44
C ASN A 513 -14.32 -10.45 -39.84
N GLY A 514 -14.55 -9.31 -39.18
CA GLY A 514 -15.62 -8.37 -39.50
C GLY A 514 -15.41 -7.64 -40.82
N ALA A 515 -16.47 -7.01 -41.33
CA ALA A 515 -16.41 -6.19 -42.53
C ALA A 515 -15.58 -4.91 -42.32
N ILE A 516 -14.97 -4.41 -43.40
CA ILE A 516 -14.22 -3.16 -43.39
C ILE A 516 -15.20 -1.99 -43.25
N THR A 517 -14.98 -1.16 -42.23
CA THR A 517 -15.63 0.14 -42.08
C THR A 517 -14.74 1.20 -42.73
N THR A 518 -15.26 1.86 -43.76
CA THR A 518 -14.50 2.88 -44.49
C THR A 518 -14.36 4.18 -43.70
N VAL A 519 -13.18 4.78 -43.75
CA VAL A 519 -12.87 6.05 -43.07
C VAL A 519 -12.94 7.20 -44.07
N ALA A 520 -13.82 8.16 -43.81
CA ALA A 520 -13.89 9.40 -44.55
C ALA A 520 -13.08 10.52 -43.88
N VAL A 521 -12.80 11.59 -44.62
CA VAL A 521 -11.96 12.75 -44.19
C VAL A 521 -12.42 13.42 -42.88
N ASN A 522 -13.66 13.22 -42.45
CA ASN A 522 -14.21 13.80 -41.21
C ASN A 522 -14.77 12.75 -40.24
N THR A 523 -14.49 11.47 -40.46
CA THR A 523 -14.89 10.41 -39.53
C THR A 523 -14.11 10.60 -38.23
N HIS A 524 -14.84 10.68 -37.12
CA HIS A 524 -14.25 10.74 -35.79
C HIS A 524 -14.13 9.34 -35.23
N GLU A 525 -13.15 9.15 -34.37
CA GLU A 525 -13.00 7.94 -33.56
C GLU A 525 -14.26 7.62 -32.78
N ASP A 526 -14.56 6.34 -32.70
CA ASP A 526 -15.72 5.83 -32.01
C ASP A 526 -15.40 5.59 -30.51
N ASP A 527 -16.36 5.04 -29.79
CA ASP A 527 -16.23 4.85 -28.34
C ASP A 527 -15.18 3.78 -27.97
N TYR A 528 -14.79 2.90 -28.90
CA TYR A 528 -13.70 1.93 -28.71
C TYR A 528 -12.35 2.63 -28.58
N GLU A 529 -11.99 3.54 -29.50
CA GLU A 529 -10.71 4.27 -29.36
C GLU A 529 -10.76 5.31 -28.25
N LYS A 530 -11.94 5.88 -27.93
CA LYS A 530 -12.07 6.75 -26.76
C LYS A 530 -11.80 5.97 -25.46
N LEU A 531 -12.27 4.72 -25.36
CA LEU A 531 -11.94 3.84 -24.24
C LEU A 531 -10.43 3.57 -24.18
N ALA A 532 -9.81 3.24 -25.32
CA ALA A 532 -8.36 3.01 -25.40
C ALA A 532 -7.57 4.22 -24.86
N LYS A 533 -7.90 5.42 -25.36
CA LYS A 533 -7.31 6.67 -24.90
C LYS A 533 -7.57 6.94 -23.41
N ALA A 534 -8.78 6.66 -22.92
CA ALA A 534 -9.12 6.85 -21.51
C ALA A 534 -8.29 5.96 -20.58
N ILE A 535 -8.08 4.69 -20.96
CA ILE A 535 -7.20 3.77 -20.22
C ILE A 535 -5.77 4.27 -20.26
N GLY A 536 -5.27 4.66 -21.42
CA GLY A 536 -3.91 5.20 -21.57
C GLY A 536 -3.66 6.47 -20.75
N ILE A 537 -4.67 7.34 -20.56
CA ILE A 537 -4.53 8.56 -19.76
C ILE A 537 -4.17 8.25 -18.30
N TYR A 538 -4.69 7.17 -17.74
CA TYR A 538 -4.41 6.76 -16.36
C TYR A 538 -2.91 6.59 -16.10
N ASN A 539 -2.21 5.98 -17.06
CA ASN A 539 -0.78 5.69 -17.00
C ASN A 539 0.09 6.81 -17.64
N SER A 540 -0.50 7.92 -18.08
CA SER A 540 0.22 8.97 -18.83
C SER A 540 1.02 9.97 -17.98
N ASN A 541 1.06 9.77 -16.65
CA ASN A 541 1.73 10.59 -15.64
C ASN A 541 1.24 12.06 -15.62
N GLY A 542 0.37 12.37 -14.65
CA GLY A 542 -0.46 13.58 -14.57
C GLY A 542 0.25 14.93 -14.35
N THR A 543 1.51 15.05 -14.75
CA THR A 543 2.29 16.29 -14.70
C THR A 543 2.31 16.98 -16.06
N ARG A 544 1.24 17.69 -16.42
CA ARG A 544 1.21 18.63 -17.57
C ARG A 544 1.62 18.00 -18.93
N ALA A 545 1.63 16.68 -19.05
CA ALA A 545 2.29 15.93 -20.11
C ALA A 545 1.48 15.91 -21.40
N ARG A 546 1.35 17.09 -22.03
CA ARG A 546 0.88 17.31 -23.41
C ARG A 546 -0.53 16.79 -23.70
N PRO A 547 -1.17 17.29 -24.75
CA PRO A 547 -2.28 16.61 -25.42
C PRO A 547 -1.79 15.30 -26.08
N ILE A 548 -1.13 14.39 -25.33
CA ILE A 548 -1.08 12.98 -25.71
C ILE A 548 -2.56 12.57 -25.91
N PHE A 549 -2.97 11.62 -26.75
CA PHE A 549 -4.38 11.33 -27.06
C PHE A 549 -5.33 12.42 -27.61
N THR A 550 -5.11 13.74 -27.47
CA THR A 550 -5.96 14.77 -28.11
C THR A 550 -5.31 15.44 -29.33
N SER A 551 -3.99 15.36 -29.49
CA SER A 551 -3.29 15.91 -30.67
C SER A 551 -3.34 15.01 -31.91
N ARG A 552 -3.45 13.69 -31.73
CA ARG A 552 -3.47 12.66 -32.78
C ARG A 552 -4.63 11.69 -32.55
N SER A 553 -5.13 11.11 -33.64
CA SER A 553 -5.92 9.87 -33.52
C SER A 553 -5.08 8.75 -32.89
N TRP A 554 -5.75 7.78 -32.28
CA TRP A 554 -5.21 6.55 -31.75
C TRP A 554 -4.46 5.78 -32.83
N VAL A 555 -5.07 5.57 -34.00
CA VAL A 555 -4.39 4.98 -35.16
C VAL A 555 -3.16 5.81 -35.61
N GLY A 556 -3.25 7.14 -35.57
CA GLY A 556 -2.10 8.00 -35.84
C GLY A 556 -0.99 7.85 -34.81
N ARG A 557 -1.30 7.50 -33.55
CA ARG A 557 -0.27 7.15 -32.57
C ARG A 557 0.40 5.85 -32.90
N LEU A 558 -0.36 4.80 -33.19
CA LEU A 558 0.23 3.49 -33.51
C LEU A 558 1.10 3.56 -34.76
N ARG A 559 0.70 4.35 -35.76
CA ARG A 559 1.50 4.53 -36.97
C ARG A 559 2.86 5.19 -36.73
N PHE A 560 2.89 6.25 -35.91
CA PHE A 560 4.05 7.12 -35.77
C PHE A 560 4.82 6.94 -34.46
N MET A 561 4.41 6.02 -33.61
CA MET A 561 5.08 5.68 -32.36
C MET A 561 5.45 4.21 -32.38
N GLU A 562 6.54 3.88 -31.71
CA GLU A 562 7.09 2.53 -31.62
C GLU A 562 6.57 1.83 -30.37
N TYR A 563 6.37 0.53 -30.50
CA TYR A 563 6.15 -0.37 -29.38
C TYR A 563 7.51 -0.79 -28.81
N ASP A 564 7.66 -0.61 -27.50
CA ASP A 564 8.76 -1.18 -26.74
C ASP A 564 8.20 -1.91 -25.52
N GLU A 565 8.44 -3.22 -25.48
CA GLU A 565 8.03 -4.10 -24.39
C GLU A 565 8.68 -3.71 -23.06
N ASN A 566 9.84 -3.06 -23.08
CA ASN A 566 10.59 -2.65 -21.89
C ASN A 566 10.35 -1.19 -21.51
N SER A 567 9.50 -0.48 -22.27
CA SER A 567 9.15 0.90 -21.95
C SER A 567 8.51 1.00 -20.57
N SER A 568 8.95 2.00 -19.79
CA SER A 568 8.40 2.36 -18.48
C SER A 568 7.81 3.79 -18.45
N ALA A 569 7.94 4.53 -19.56
CA ALA A 569 7.42 5.88 -19.69
C ALA A 569 7.17 6.24 -21.17
N ASN A 570 6.30 7.23 -21.40
CA ASN A 570 6.14 7.82 -22.73
C ASN A 570 7.35 8.68 -23.08
N ASP A 571 7.82 8.63 -24.34
CA ASP A 571 8.87 9.51 -24.83
C ASP A 571 8.54 10.07 -26.23
N ALA A 572 9.55 10.55 -26.97
CA ALA A 572 9.36 11.15 -28.29
C ALA A 572 8.97 10.14 -29.38
N THR A 573 9.38 8.88 -29.24
CA THR A 573 9.23 7.80 -30.21
C THR A 573 8.36 6.67 -29.67
N THR A 574 8.31 6.45 -28.35
CA THR A 574 7.65 5.33 -27.69
C THR A 574 6.35 5.76 -27.02
N CYS A 575 5.28 5.00 -27.23
CA CYS A 575 3.99 5.22 -26.55
C CYS A 575 3.71 4.16 -25.48
N HIS A 576 4.33 4.30 -24.30
CA HIS A 576 4.09 3.40 -23.17
C HIS A 576 2.60 3.33 -22.78
N SER A 577 1.90 4.46 -22.75
CA SER A 577 0.46 4.47 -22.45
C SER A 577 -0.40 3.81 -23.53
N CYS A 578 0.08 3.72 -24.79
CA CYS A 578 -0.60 2.96 -25.83
C CYS A 578 -0.44 1.45 -25.58
N LYS A 579 0.79 1.00 -25.29
CA LYS A 579 1.09 -0.37 -24.87
C LYS A 579 0.20 -0.78 -23.70
N TYR A 580 0.24 0.00 -22.64
CA TYR A 580 -0.55 -0.20 -21.43
C TYR A 580 -2.04 -0.41 -21.73
N SER A 581 -2.63 0.47 -22.55
CA SER A 581 -4.05 0.36 -22.91
C SER A 581 -4.36 -0.85 -23.80
N ILE A 582 -3.47 -1.24 -24.70
CA ILE A 582 -3.67 -2.42 -25.55
C ILE A 582 -3.56 -3.69 -24.71
N GLU A 583 -2.59 -3.80 -23.81
CA GLU A 583 -2.41 -4.96 -22.92
C GLU A 583 -3.66 -5.24 -22.08
N ILE A 584 -4.21 -4.22 -21.42
CA ILE A 584 -5.45 -4.35 -20.64
C ILE A 584 -6.64 -4.80 -21.52
N ARG A 585 -6.71 -4.29 -22.76
CA ARG A 585 -7.79 -4.65 -23.68
C ARG A 585 -7.57 -5.99 -24.37
N ASN A 586 -6.35 -6.50 -24.47
CA ASN A 586 -6.05 -7.77 -25.14
C ASN A 586 -6.29 -8.99 -24.25
N GLU A 587 -6.83 -8.81 -23.05
CA GLU A 587 -7.10 -9.90 -22.11
C GLU A 587 -8.42 -10.61 -22.41
N ALA A 588 -8.50 -11.89 -22.01
CA ALA A 588 -9.59 -12.80 -22.42
C ALA A 588 -10.98 -12.28 -22.04
N GLU A 589 -11.08 -11.66 -20.86
CA GLU A 589 -12.32 -11.12 -20.30
C GLU A 589 -12.67 -9.73 -20.85
N THR A 590 -11.79 -9.12 -21.66
CA THR A 590 -11.98 -7.80 -22.26
C THR A 590 -12.14 -7.92 -23.77
N PHE A 591 -11.09 -7.74 -24.57
CA PHE A 591 -11.16 -7.74 -26.04
C PHE A 591 -10.15 -8.69 -26.70
N ALA A 592 -9.63 -9.71 -26.01
CA ALA A 592 -8.70 -10.68 -26.61
C ALA A 592 -9.18 -11.20 -27.96
N GLY A 593 -8.30 -11.14 -28.96
CA GLY A 593 -8.58 -11.56 -30.34
C GLY A 593 -9.53 -10.63 -31.12
N HIS A 594 -9.90 -9.49 -30.53
CA HIS A 594 -10.79 -8.47 -31.10
C HIS A 594 -10.17 -7.07 -31.01
N LEU A 595 -8.84 -6.99 -30.96
CA LEU A 595 -8.11 -5.75 -31.17
C LEU A 595 -8.42 -5.19 -32.58
N ARG A 596 -8.25 -3.87 -32.76
CA ARG A 596 -8.63 -3.20 -34.01
C ARG A 596 -7.55 -3.29 -35.07
N ASP A 597 -7.98 -3.68 -36.27
CA ASP A 597 -7.17 -3.71 -37.49
C ASP A 597 -7.43 -2.43 -38.28
N TYR A 598 -6.38 -1.75 -38.74
CA TYR A 598 -6.51 -0.62 -39.66
C TYR A 598 -6.08 -1.03 -41.08
N ILE A 599 -6.84 -0.57 -42.06
CA ILE A 599 -6.65 -0.87 -43.48
C ILE A 599 -5.97 0.32 -44.14
N TRP A 600 -4.78 0.08 -44.66
CA TRP A 600 -3.91 1.10 -45.23
C TRP A 600 -3.70 0.86 -46.72
N LEU A 601 -3.76 1.92 -47.51
CA LEU A 601 -3.39 1.90 -48.92
C LEU A 601 -1.91 1.52 -49.06
N GLY A 602 -1.65 0.42 -49.75
CA GLY A 602 -0.31 0.02 -50.13
C GLY A 602 0.09 0.52 -51.53
N GLY A 603 -0.85 0.62 -52.46
CA GLY A 603 -0.59 1.19 -53.77
C GLY A 603 -1.62 0.81 -54.83
N THR A 604 -1.23 0.88 -56.10
CA THR A 604 -2.05 0.45 -57.24
C THR A 604 -1.43 -0.80 -57.86
N ALA A 605 -2.23 -1.85 -58.06
CA ALA A 605 -1.77 -3.10 -58.65
C ALA A 605 -1.36 -2.87 -60.11
N THR A 606 -0.14 -3.28 -60.47
CA THR A 606 0.38 -3.16 -61.86
C THR A 606 0.00 -4.35 -62.73
N THR A 607 -0.33 -5.47 -62.09
CA THR A 607 -0.84 -6.71 -62.67
C THR A 607 -1.97 -7.23 -61.79
N ASP A 608 -2.76 -8.19 -62.27
CA ASP A 608 -3.74 -8.86 -61.43
C ASP A 608 -3.04 -9.60 -60.28
N ILE A 609 -3.55 -9.43 -59.06
CA ILE A 609 -3.04 -10.03 -57.83
C ILE A 609 -4.12 -10.98 -57.30
N ASN A 610 -3.80 -12.27 -57.27
CA ASN A 610 -4.59 -13.22 -56.49
C ASN A 610 -4.19 -13.08 -55.02
N ILE A 611 -5.16 -12.82 -54.15
CA ILE A 611 -4.92 -12.81 -52.72
C ILE A 611 -4.86 -14.27 -52.29
N ASP A 612 -3.66 -14.78 -52.01
CA ASP A 612 -3.48 -16.18 -51.64
C ASP A 612 -4.21 -16.57 -50.33
N ALA A 613 -4.54 -15.57 -49.49
CA ALA A 613 -5.34 -15.74 -48.28
C ALA A 613 -6.84 -15.97 -48.57
N ASP A 614 -7.35 -15.53 -49.73
CA ASP A 614 -8.70 -15.79 -50.21
C ASP A 614 -8.71 -15.83 -51.75
N PRO A 615 -8.61 -17.02 -52.38
CA PRO A 615 -8.46 -17.14 -53.83
C PRO A 615 -9.71 -16.72 -54.62
N GLU A 616 -10.83 -16.40 -53.96
CA GLU A 616 -12.01 -15.82 -54.61
C GLU A 616 -11.91 -14.29 -54.77
N ILE A 617 -10.90 -13.66 -54.14
CA ILE A 617 -10.67 -12.21 -54.20
C ILE A 617 -9.43 -11.92 -55.06
N GLU A 618 -9.68 -11.27 -56.20
CA GLU A 618 -8.66 -10.79 -57.14
C GLU A 618 -8.62 -9.26 -57.11
N ILE A 619 -7.44 -8.68 -56.95
CA ILE A 619 -7.21 -7.24 -57.15
C ILE A 619 -6.70 -7.06 -58.57
N ARG A 620 -7.48 -6.40 -59.43
CA ARG A 620 -7.13 -6.28 -60.85
C ARG A 620 -6.07 -5.22 -61.09
N ALA A 621 -5.35 -5.36 -62.19
CA ALA A 621 -4.44 -4.32 -62.66
C ALA A 621 -5.15 -2.96 -62.77
N GLY A 622 -4.61 -1.95 -62.11
CA GLY A 622 -5.17 -0.61 -62.00
C GLY A 622 -6.04 -0.36 -60.76
N GLU A 623 -6.34 -1.38 -59.95
CA GLU A 623 -7.08 -1.25 -58.69
C GLU A 623 -6.14 -0.97 -57.51
N GLU A 624 -6.66 -0.30 -56.47
CA GLU A 624 -5.91 -0.07 -55.23
C GLU A 624 -5.80 -1.38 -54.44
N TRP A 625 -4.61 -1.68 -53.93
CA TRP A 625 -4.40 -2.73 -52.94
C TRP A 625 -4.06 -2.12 -51.58
N CYS A 626 -4.47 -2.81 -50.53
CA CYS A 626 -4.27 -2.40 -49.16
C CYS A 626 -3.53 -3.46 -48.35
N PHE A 627 -3.09 -3.10 -47.15
CA PHE A 627 -2.55 -4.02 -46.16
C PHE A 627 -3.10 -3.71 -44.78
N VAL A 628 -2.92 -4.64 -43.84
CA VAL A 628 -3.40 -4.51 -42.45
C VAL A 628 -2.24 -4.11 -41.55
N TYR A 629 -2.44 -3.07 -40.75
CA TYR A 629 -1.55 -2.72 -39.64
C TYR A 629 -2.39 -2.14 -38.50
N GLY A 630 -2.62 -2.94 -37.48
CA GLY A 630 -3.51 -2.70 -36.36
C GLY A 630 -2.82 -2.65 -35.00
N GLU A 631 -3.64 -2.72 -33.96
CA GLU A 631 -3.18 -2.85 -32.57
C GLU A 631 -2.43 -4.16 -32.35
N SER A 632 -2.87 -5.25 -32.99
CA SER A 632 -2.22 -6.57 -32.91
C SER A 632 -0.82 -6.52 -33.49
N GLU A 633 -0.65 -6.00 -34.70
CA GLU A 633 0.65 -5.82 -35.37
C GLU A 633 1.55 -4.89 -34.58
N TRP A 634 1.00 -3.81 -34.02
CA TRP A 634 1.77 -2.82 -33.25
C TRP A 634 2.42 -3.42 -32.00
N ILE A 635 1.74 -4.31 -31.27
CA ILE A 635 2.32 -5.00 -30.11
C ILE A 635 3.13 -6.26 -30.48
N THR A 636 3.26 -6.61 -31.77
CA THR A 636 4.05 -7.78 -32.14
C THR A 636 5.53 -7.58 -31.86
N HIS A 637 6.18 -8.67 -31.45
CA HIS A 637 7.61 -8.72 -31.19
C HIS A 637 8.45 -8.95 -32.46
N GLU A 638 7.93 -8.65 -33.65
CA GLU A 638 8.69 -8.84 -34.89
C GLU A 638 9.88 -7.87 -34.96
N THR A 639 11.03 -8.39 -35.41
CA THR A 639 12.25 -7.62 -35.59
C THR A 639 12.73 -7.67 -37.03
N VAL A 640 13.37 -6.59 -37.46
CA VAL A 640 14.06 -6.46 -38.74
C VAL A 640 15.50 -6.04 -38.48
N LEU A 641 16.42 -6.47 -39.35
CA LEU A 641 17.81 -6.03 -39.31
C LEU A 641 17.89 -4.64 -39.95
N ASP A 642 18.28 -3.64 -39.18
CA ASP A 642 18.55 -2.30 -39.69
C ASP A 642 19.85 -2.33 -40.51
N GLU A 643 19.75 -2.14 -41.83
CA GLU A 643 20.90 -2.25 -42.74
C GLU A 643 21.97 -1.16 -42.51
N GLY A 644 21.60 -0.01 -41.93
CA GLY A 644 22.51 1.10 -41.67
C GLY A 644 23.37 0.89 -40.43
N THR A 645 22.79 0.25 -39.41
CA THR A 645 23.44 0.03 -38.11
C THR A 645 23.88 -1.42 -37.90
N GLY A 646 23.33 -2.36 -38.66
CA GLY A 646 23.50 -3.80 -38.48
C GLY A 646 22.86 -4.34 -37.20
N GLN A 647 21.98 -3.56 -36.55
CA GLN A 647 21.30 -3.95 -35.32
C GLN A 647 19.88 -4.44 -35.61
N GLN A 648 19.40 -5.40 -34.82
CA GLN A 648 17.98 -5.74 -34.87
C GLN A 648 17.18 -4.61 -34.22
N ARG A 649 16.16 -4.11 -34.92
CA ARG A 649 15.14 -3.20 -34.38
C ARG A 649 13.76 -3.83 -34.53
N ARG A 650 12.79 -3.34 -33.77
CA ARG A 650 11.38 -3.76 -33.93
C ARG A 650 10.85 -3.28 -35.27
N LYS A 651 9.90 -4.03 -35.85
CA LYS A 651 9.19 -3.58 -37.03
C LYS A 651 8.31 -2.37 -36.70
N ILE A 652 8.36 -1.37 -37.55
CA ILE A 652 7.49 -0.18 -37.54
C ILE A 652 6.56 -0.24 -38.75
N PHE A 653 5.59 0.66 -38.82
CA PHE A 653 4.61 0.73 -39.91
C PHE A 653 5.21 0.55 -41.32
N SER A 654 6.33 1.20 -41.63
CA SER A 654 6.95 1.11 -42.96
C SER A 654 7.46 -0.28 -43.30
N ASP A 655 7.89 -1.06 -42.32
CA ASP A 655 8.38 -2.43 -42.57
C ASP A 655 7.22 -3.36 -42.93
N PHE A 656 6.06 -3.21 -42.29
CA PHE A 656 4.85 -3.96 -42.64
C PHE A 656 4.33 -3.59 -44.03
N MET A 657 4.47 -2.33 -44.43
CA MET A 657 4.16 -1.88 -45.78
C MET A 657 5.10 -2.52 -46.80
N GLU A 658 6.41 -2.52 -46.55
CA GLU A 658 7.42 -3.14 -47.41
C GLU A 658 7.21 -4.67 -47.53
N ASP A 659 6.96 -5.36 -46.42
CA ASP A 659 6.61 -6.77 -46.42
C ASP A 659 5.37 -7.04 -47.30
N ALA A 660 4.37 -6.17 -47.23
CA ALA A 660 3.16 -6.30 -48.03
C ALA A 660 3.37 -5.96 -49.50
N GLU A 661 4.30 -5.07 -49.85
CA GLU A 661 4.69 -4.81 -51.25
C GLU A 661 5.24 -6.09 -51.89
N ASP A 662 6.10 -6.80 -51.15
CA ASP A 662 6.83 -7.99 -51.61
C ASP A 662 6.04 -9.31 -51.47
N ASN A 663 4.98 -9.33 -50.66
CA ASN A 663 4.21 -10.54 -50.37
C ASN A 663 2.70 -10.38 -50.61
N ASN A 664 2.19 -11.04 -51.66
CA ASN A 664 0.76 -11.02 -52.00
C ASN A 664 -0.15 -11.61 -50.90
N LEU A 665 0.37 -12.43 -49.97
CA LEU A 665 -0.39 -12.94 -48.82
C LEU A 665 -0.80 -11.85 -47.83
N LEU A 666 -0.07 -10.73 -47.81
CA LEU A 666 -0.30 -9.61 -46.90
C LEU A 666 -1.16 -8.51 -47.56
N LYS A 667 -1.48 -8.65 -48.85
CA LYS A 667 -2.34 -7.72 -49.59
C LYS A 667 -3.81 -8.06 -49.34
N THR A 668 -4.62 -7.02 -49.22
CA THR A 668 -6.07 -7.09 -49.04
C THR A 668 -6.78 -6.03 -49.87
N VAL A 669 -8.10 -6.14 -49.99
CA VAL A 669 -8.94 -5.13 -50.64
C VAL A 669 -9.11 -3.91 -49.74
N CYS A 670 -9.26 -2.74 -50.34
CA CYS A 670 -9.35 -1.48 -49.59
C CYS A 670 -10.75 -1.15 -49.04
N GLY A 671 -11.80 -1.87 -49.43
CA GLY A 671 -13.18 -1.61 -49.01
C GLY A 671 -14.17 -2.70 -49.41
#